data_AF-A0A1Y1ISU3-F1
#
_entry.id   AF-A0A1Y1ISU3-F1
#
_cell.length_a   1.000
_cell.length_b   1.000
_cell.length_c   1.000
_cell.angle_alpha   90.00
_cell.angle_beta   90.00
_cell.angle_gamma   90.00
#
_symmetry.space_group_name_H-M   'P 1'
#
loop_
_entity.id
_entity.type
_entity.pdbx_description
1 polymer ?
#
loop_
_entity_poly.entity_id
_entity_poly.type
_entity_poly.pdbx_seq_one_letter_code
_entity_poly.pdbx_strand_id
1 'polypeptide(L)'
;MDTAKSTTTRAILQEPPQPETALAITYRQTQASDAAGKNPDFAHYRDLKTRHGRSLGDLVIEPLADRELYPRVICQVDSLPGLLGNDGRIPSFDLVILDESESILAHLSADTLSSRHIVIRLVVDLLRRARRVICLDGHLGQRTFDFVTMHKIRCSPVIINKHVPERPLEFEFLEGRAGLQLWESEISDALKAGQNVFVVSMSSDRAQGLGSAMAEEGLLEEKDILVITRHSDGEVKRGLGDVNRSWKKRLVIISPTVEAGVDFNRPWFHRMFLYICMESTHPRGLDQMKGRVRQLVNPLVMCFVRKGIKMPTEGEEGSGYRTIMGKNAGRVPRLGVEETYQWFLNRDGRVGAGMFCEAPVTRLLAHNEKEAFNGRTHFYEEFTELLVSDGHVVRGVRIIDAAEEEGFGGTDLARGKILLEQMVHAPHITPGQFAAIEARVRKIEDYPGERVQLEKYQLARFYCVRHLDANFIRIFGPYKISAVEFVLQVVDPRYEFDTTEIGRHRYPRQKSDIARELLTTLGFPHPLFHEHVTGTLEELRGVLAATTYFRDYSETVKLFQKRARGNENVLAEQKSATIALNHVFSELGLQLEATQIGRAPRSVDKKGRAREYGGWKLLRTPRSRERPVVGPVGVDLMAQLLKLRIQDSVALRARIPVALREYLERVCFSRIGSAIHPIN
;
A
#
# COMPACT_ATOMS: atom_id res chain seq x y z
N MET A 1 -11.28 17.59 19.67
CA MET A 1 -12.51 16.86 20.01
C MET A 1 -12.16 15.42 20.26
N ASP A 2 -12.38 14.95 21.49
CA ASP A 2 -12.30 13.54 21.87
C ASP A 2 -13.65 12.93 21.49
N THR A 3 -13.67 11.96 20.57
CA THR A 3 -14.92 11.37 20.02
C THR A 3 -15.64 10.46 21.01
N ALA A 4 -15.36 10.63 22.31
CA ALA A 4 -15.81 9.84 23.45
C ALA A 4 -15.38 8.36 23.44
N LYS A 5 -14.60 7.89 22.44
CA LYS A 5 -14.12 6.50 22.37
C LYS A 5 -13.34 6.11 23.63
N SER A 6 -12.30 6.88 23.98
CA SER A 6 -11.46 6.63 25.16
C SER A 6 -12.28 6.66 26.46
N THR A 7 -13.17 7.65 26.58
CA THR A 7 -14.07 7.80 27.73
C THR A 7 -15.01 6.62 27.89
N THR A 8 -15.60 6.15 26.78
CA THR A 8 -16.50 4.98 26.75
C THR A 8 -15.76 3.71 27.15
N THR A 9 -14.55 3.49 26.63
CA THR A 9 -13.73 2.34 27.02
C THR A 9 -13.44 2.31 28.51
N ARG A 10 -13.05 3.46 29.10
CA ARG A 10 -12.81 3.55 30.55
C ARG A 10 -14.07 3.30 31.36
N ALA A 11 -15.22 3.84 30.93
CA ALA A 11 -16.49 3.60 31.61
C ALA A 11 -16.84 2.11 31.62
N ILE A 12 -16.64 1.39 30.51
CA ILE A 12 -16.92 -0.05 30.42
C ILE A 12 -15.94 -0.87 31.26
N LEU A 13 -14.67 -0.50 31.33
CA LEU A 13 -13.68 -1.16 32.19
C LEU A 13 -14.02 -1.05 33.68
N GLN A 14 -14.81 -0.05 34.07
CA GLN A 14 -15.23 0.19 35.45
C GLN A 14 -16.64 -0.35 35.76
N GLU A 15 -17.40 -0.74 34.74
CA GLU A 15 -18.77 -1.25 34.86
C GLU A 15 -18.80 -2.61 35.57
N PRO A 16 -19.65 -2.82 36.60
CA PRO A 16 -19.81 -4.12 37.23
C PRO A 16 -20.56 -5.15 36.34
N PRO A 17 -20.14 -6.43 36.32
CA PRO A 17 -18.90 -6.94 36.89
C PRO A 17 -17.70 -6.50 36.06
N GLN A 18 -16.69 -5.96 36.74
CA GLN A 18 -15.48 -5.48 36.07
C GLN A 18 -14.75 -6.65 35.41
N PRO A 19 -14.21 -6.46 34.19
CA PRO A 19 -13.44 -7.50 33.53
C PRO A 19 -12.14 -7.76 34.30
N GLU A 20 -11.92 -9.00 34.73
CA GLU A 20 -10.66 -9.42 35.33
C GLU A 20 -9.59 -9.46 34.26
N THR A 21 -9.92 -10.05 33.11
CA THR A 21 -9.04 -10.16 31.94
C THR A 21 -9.51 -9.31 30.77
N ALA A 22 -8.60 -8.55 30.16
CA ALA A 22 -8.92 -7.70 29.02
C ALA A 22 -7.84 -7.71 27.94
N LEU A 23 -8.26 -7.67 26.67
CA LEU A 23 -7.38 -7.54 25.52
C LEU A 23 -7.80 -6.33 24.68
N ALA A 24 -6.87 -5.39 24.49
CA ALA A 24 -7.04 -4.31 23.53
C ALA A 24 -6.16 -4.56 22.31
N ILE A 25 -6.79 -4.65 21.14
CA ILE A 25 -6.15 -4.88 19.85
C ILE A 25 -6.11 -3.56 19.09
N THR A 26 -4.94 -3.22 18.55
CA THR A 26 -4.72 -2.05 17.70
C THR A 26 -4.08 -2.47 16.38
N TYR A 27 -4.10 -1.60 15.36
CA TYR A 27 -3.44 -1.90 14.07
C TYR A 27 -2.03 -1.27 13.98
N ARG A 28 -1.74 -0.18 14.71
CA ARG A 28 -0.43 0.52 14.70
C ARG A 28 0.30 0.46 16.03
N GLN A 29 1.62 0.52 15.97
CA GLN A 29 2.50 0.60 17.16
C GLN A 29 2.26 1.88 17.96
N THR A 30 2.18 3.01 17.26
CA THR A 30 1.92 4.33 17.87
C THR A 30 0.59 4.33 18.62
N GLN A 31 -0.44 3.73 18.04
CA GLN A 31 -1.75 3.56 18.67
C GLN A 31 -1.70 2.64 19.88
N ALA A 32 -0.98 1.51 19.82
CA ALA A 32 -0.78 0.65 20.99
C ALA A 32 -0.11 1.41 22.15
N SER A 33 0.90 2.23 21.84
CA SER A 33 1.62 3.02 22.85
C SER A 33 0.77 4.14 23.45
N ASP A 34 -0.01 4.87 22.63
CA ASP A 34 -0.97 5.88 23.12
C ASP A 34 -2.08 5.25 23.97
N ALA A 35 -2.63 4.11 23.54
CA ALA A 35 -3.59 3.35 24.32
C ALA A 35 -3.02 2.91 25.67
N ALA A 36 -1.76 2.46 25.72
CA ALA A 36 -1.12 2.07 26.98
C ALA A 36 -0.86 3.27 27.90
N GLY A 37 -0.45 4.42 27.35
CA GLY A 37 -0.30 5.66 28.12
C GLY A 37 -1.62 6.12 28.76
N LYS A 38 -2.76 5.87 28.08
CA LYS A 38 -4.11 6.19 28.57
C LYS A 38 -4.69 5.13 29.52
N ASN A 39 -4.13 3.93 29.55
CA ASN A 39 -4.60 2.77 30.34
C ASN A 39 -3.39 2.07 31.00
N PRO A 40 -2.82 2.66 32.07
CA PRO A 40 -1.57 2.19 32.69
C PRO A 40 -1.69 0.81 33.36
N ASP A 41 -2.92 0.32 33.55
CA ASP A 41 -3.23 -1.02 34.05
C ASP A 41 -3.08 -2.11 32.99
N PHE A 42 -2.91 -1.75 31.71
CA PHE A 42 -2.65 -2.70 30.64
C PHE A 42 -1.16 -2.88 30.40
N ALA A 43 -0.71 -4.13 30.35
CA ALA A 43 0.65 -4.47 29.93
C ALA A 43 0.80 -4.30 28.41
N HIS A 44 1.86 -3.59 27.99
CA HIS A 44 2.12 -3.34 26.59
C HIS A 44 2.93 -4.50 25.96
N TYR A 45 2.47 -5.02 24.82
CA TYR A 45 3.06 -6.23 24.20
C TYR A 45 4.55 -6.14 23.88
N ARG A 46 5.10 -4.93 23.59
CA ARG A 46 6.54 -4.79 23.33
C ARG A 46 7.37 -5.08 24.56
N ASP A 47 6.91 -4.67 25.74
CA ASP A 47 7.61 -4.92 26.99
C ASP A 47 7.55 -6.41 27.30
N LEU A 48 6.38 -7.03 27.10
CA LEU A 48 6.17 -8.46 27.29
C LEU A 48 7.07 -9.32 26.37
N LYS A 49 7.26 -8.92 25.11
CA LYS A 49 8.16 -9.62 24.16
C LYS A 49 9.64 -9.61 24.57
N THR A 50 10.04 -8.73 25.49
CA THR A 50 11.43 -8.67 25.98
C THR A 50 11.63 -9.44 27.28
N ARG A 51 10.55 -9.92 27.90
CA ARG A 51 10.59 -10.68 29.15
C ARG A 51 10.74 -12.17 28.85
N HIS A 52 11.35 -12.88 29.78
CA HIS A 52 11.37 -14.34 29.73
C HIS A 52 10.02 -14.90 30.19
N GLY A 53 9.53 -15.93 29.51
CA GLY A 53 8.39 -16.70 29.98
C GLY A 53 8.65 -17.36 31.32
N ARG A 54 7.59 -17.68 32.07
CA ARG A 54 7.71 -18.44 33.32
C ARG A 54 7.50 -19.93 33.05
N SER A 55 8.23 -20.77 33.78
CA SER A 55 8.04 -22.22 33.73
C SER A 55 7.02 -22.65 34.78
N LEU A 56 6.01 -23.40 34.35
CA LEU A 56 5.04 -24.08 35.20
C LEU A 56 5.17 -25.59 34.96
N GLY A 57 6.08 -26.24 35.71
CA GLY A 57 6.52 -27.61 35.39
C GLY A 57 7.26 -27.64 34.05
N ASP A 58 6.85 -28.54 33.16
CA ASP A 58 7.43 -28.68 31.81
C ASP A 58 6.88 -27.65 30.79
N LEU A 59 5.94 -26.80 31.19
CA LEU A 59 5.31 -25.80 30.32
C LEU A 59 5.97 -24.43 30.49
N VAL A 60 6.42 -23.82 29.39
CA VAL A 60 6.88 -22.43 29.36
C VAL A 60 5.73 -21.52 28.93
N ILE A 61 5.24 -20.65 29.82
CA ILE A 61 4.18 -19.70 29.48
C ILE A 61 4.84 -18.40 29.03
N GLU A 62 4.66 -18.06 27.76
CA GLU A 62 5.12 -16.79 27.21
C GLU A 62 4.43 -15.60 27.89
N PRO A 63 5.15 -14.49 28.17
CA PRO A 63 4.59 -13.35 28.92
C PRO A 63 3.33 -12.78 28.26
N LEU A 64 3.28 -12.77 26.92
CA LEU A 64 2.12 -12.25 26.21
C LEU A 64 0.88 -13.15 26.38
N ALA A 65 1.04 -14.46 26.62
CA ALA A 65 -0.04 -15.40 26.87
C ALA A 65 -0.41 -15.52 28.36
N ASP A 66 0.44 -15.05 29.27
CA ASP A 66 0.24 -15.18 30.72
C ASP A 66 -0.83 -14.22 31.25
N ARG A 67 -1.99 -14.75 31.64
CA ARG A 67 -3.11 -13.98 32.22
C ARG A 67 -3.07 -13.89 33.74
N GLU A 68 -2.25 -14.69 34.40
CA GLU A 68 -2.06 -14.59 35.85
C GLU A 68 -1.18 -13.39 36.19
N LEU A 69 -0.09 -13.20 35.44
CA LEU A 69 0.80 -12.06 35.61
C LEU A 69 0.35 -10.81 34.84
N TYR A 70 -0.26 -10.99 33.67
CA TYR A 70 -0.68 -9.89 32.79
C TYR A 70 -2.15 -10.08 32.40
N PRO A 71 -3.10 -9.83 33.31
CA PRO A 71 -4.53 -10.03 33.05
C PRO A 71 -5.08 -9.08 31.97
N ARG A 72 -4.48 -7.89 31.84
CA ARG A 72 -4.87 -6.85 30.87
C ARG A 72 -3.72 -6.55 29.93
N VAL A 73 -3.94 -6.66 28.62
CA VAL A 73 -2.87 -6.52 27.62
C VAL A 73 -3.31 -5.66 26.43
N ILE A 74 -2.43 -4.77 25.98
CA ILE A 74 -2.56 -4.09 24.68
C ILE A 74 -1.57 -4.72 23.70
N CYS A 75 -2.08 -5.18 22.56
CA CYS A 75 -1.25 -5.75 21.50
C CYS A 75 -1.65 -5.25 20.11
N GLN A 76 -0.69 -5.21 19.20
CA GLN A 76 -1.00 -5.07 17.78
C GLN A 76 -1.56 -6.36 17.20
N VAL A 77 -2.41 -6.26 16.17
CA VAL A 77 -2.97 -7.40 15.43
C VAL A 77 -1.89 -8.37 14.92
N ASP A 78 -0.75 -7.86 14.44
CA ASP A 78 0.40 -8.68 13.97
C ASP A 78 1.05 -9.50 15.10
N SER A 79 0.82 -9.13 16.36
CA SER A 79 1.40 -9.78 17.54
C SER A 79 0.47 -10.80 18.18
N LEU A 80 -0.76 -10.96 17.68
CA LEU A 80 -1.70 -11.96 18.17
C LEU A 80 -1.16 -13.39 18.20
N PRO A 81 -0.31 -13.85 17.25
CA PRO A 81 0.28 -15.19 17.34
C PRO A 81 1.06 -15.43 18.64
N GLY A 82 1.60 -14.39 19.29
CA GLY A 82 2.27 -14.52 20.58
C GLY A 82 1.32 -14.70 21.77
N LEU A 83 0.01 -14.67 21.57
CA LEU A 83 -1.00 -15.05 22.57
C LEU A 83 -1.26 -16.56 22.61
N LEU A 84 -0.74 -17.32 21.63
CA LEU A 84 -0.88 -18.77 21.62
C LEU A 84 -0.03 -19.38 22.74
N GLY A 85 -0.68 -20.11 23.65
CA GLY A 85 0.01 -20.94 24.62
C GLY A 85 0.66 -22.16 23.95
N ASN A 86 1.43 -22.92 24.73
CA ASN A 86 2.11 -24.14 24.24
C ASN A 86 1.14 -25.22 23.75
N ASP A 87 -0.10 -25.22 24.25
CA ASP A 87 -1.17 -26.11 23.80
C ASP A 87 -1.83 -25.64 22.48
N GLY A 88 -1.32 -24.56 21.89
CA GLY A 88 -1.84 -23.95 20.68
C GLY A 88 -3.18 -23.25 20.88
N ARG A 89 -3.61 -23.02 22.12
CA ARG A 89 -4.87 -22.34 22.44
C ARG A 89 -4.60 -20.89 22.86
N ILE A 90 -5.54 -20.03 22.51
CA ILE A 90 -5.57 -18.65 22.98
C ILE A 90 -6.25 -18.60 24.37
N PRO A 91 -5.81 -17.72 25.29
CA PRO A 91 -6.53 -17.48 26.54
C PRO A 91 -7.90 -16.85 26.28
N SER A 92 -8.89 -17.14 27.13
CA SER A 92 -10.15 -16.40 27.12
C SER A 92 -9.98 -15.04 27.80
N PHE A 93 -10.77 -14.06 27.39
CA PHE A 93 -10.81 -12.74 28.00
C PHE A 93 -12.25 -12.37 28.38
N ASP A 94 -12.43 -11.65 29.48
CA ASP A 94 -13.74 -11.10 29.82
C ASP A 94 -14.12 -9.97 28.86
N LEU A 95 -13.12 -9.21 28.40
CA LEU A 95 -13.30 -8.10 27.48
C LEU A 95 -12.28 -8.12 26.34
N VAL A 96 -12.75 -8.02 25.11
CA VAL A 96 -11.91 -7.75 23.92
C VAL A 96 -12.32 -6.41 23.31
N ILE A 97 -11.34 -5.53 23.07
CA ILE A 97 -11.51 -4.20 22.48
C ILE A 97 -10.78 -4.18 21.14
N LEU A 98 -11.48 -3.84 20.06
CA LEU A 98 -10.89 -3.52 18.76
C LEU A 98 -10.87 -2.01 18.56
N ASP A 99 -9.73 -1.36 18.77
CA ASP A 99 -9.59 0.08 18.58
C ASP A 99 -9.14 0.43 17.15
N GLU A 100 -9.95 1.21 16.44
CA GLU A 100 -9.93 1.39 14.98
C GLU A 100 -10.21 0.06 14.25
N SER A 101 -11.35 -0.54 14.58
CA SER A 101 -11.81 -1.83 14.06
C SER A 101 -11.81 -1.92 12.53
N GLU A 102 -12.14 -0.85 11.81
CA GLU A 102 -12.09 -0.83 10.35
C GLU A 102 -10.64 -0.94 9.85
N SER A 103 -9.71 -0.23 10.48
CA SER A 103 -8.29 -0.30 10.16
C SER A 103 -7.67 -1.65 10.53
N ILE A 104 -8.06 -2.25 11.66
CA ILE A 104 -7.66 -3.62 12.03
C ILE A 104 -8.11 -4.62 10.97
N LEU A 105 -9.40 -4.56 10.58
CA LEU A 105 -9.96 -5.46 9.59
C LEU A 105 -9.40 -5.23 8.19
N ALA A 106 -9.11 -3.98 7.81
CA ALA A 106 -8.40 -3.65 6.56
C ALA A 106 -7.00 -4.27 6.52
N HIS A 107 -6.26 -4.18 7.64
CA HIS A 107 -4.89 -4.67 7.76
C HIS A 107 -4.76 -6.19 7.61
N LEU A 108 -5.85 -6.94 7.83
CA LEU A 108 -5.91 -8.37 7.54
C LEU A 108 -5.70 -8.71 6.05
N SER A 109 -5.76 -7.72 5.14
CA SER A 109 -5.40 -7.87 3.73
C SER A 109 -4.09 -7.17 3.32
N ALA A 110 -3.31 -6.66 4.28
CA ALA A 110 -2.07 -5.96 3.98
C ALA A 110 -0.97 -6.91 3.50
N ASP A 111 -0.20 -6.51 2.48
CA ASP A 111 0.94 -7.30 1.95
C ASP A 111 2.03 -7.58 3.00
N THR A 112 2.10 -6.75 4.05
CA THR A 112 3.10 -6.85 5.12
C THR A 112 2.71 -7.83 6.23
N LEU A 113 1.46 -8.30 6.26
CA LEU A 113 1.00 -9.25 7.26
C LEU A 113 1.42 -10.68 6.88
N SER A 114 2.21 -11.32 7.74
CA SER A 114 2.57 -12.73 7.62
C SER A 114 1.57 -13.62 8.36
N SER A 115 1.47 -14.90 7.96
CA SER A 115 0.57 -15.88 8.61
C SER A 115 -0.88 -15.41 8.73
N ARG A 116 -1.37 -14.71 7.71
CA ARG A 116 -2.67 -14.03 7.70
C ARG A 116 -3.84 -14.92 8.15
N HIS A 117 -3.89 -16.16 7.65
CA HIS A 117 -4.92 -17.12 8.03
C HIS A 117 -4.93 -17.41 9.54
N ILE A 118 -3.75 -17.51 10.17
CA ILE A 118 -3.62 -17.68 11.63
C ILE A 118 -4.16 -16.44 12.33
N VAL A 119 -3.72 -15.25 11.93
CA VAL A 119 -4.13 -13.99 12.57
C VAL A 119 -5.65 -13.80 12.49
N ILE A 120 -6.26 -14.05 11.34
CA ILE A 120 -7.73 -13.98 11.20
C ILE A 120 -8.42 -14.98 12.13
N ARG A 121 -7.96 -16.24 12.14
CA ARG A 121 -8.52 -17.27 13.05
C ARG A 121 -8.44 -16.81 14.50
N LEU A 122 -7.29 -16.28 14.93
CA LEU A 122 -7.10 -15.79 16.30
C LEU A 122 -8.05 -14.64 16.64
N VAL A 123 -8.23 -13.68 15.73
CA VAL A 123 -9.22 -12.61 15.92
C VAL A 123 -10.62 -13.20 16.11
N VAL A 124 -11.04 -14.12 15.26
CA VAL A 124 -12.37 -14.75 15.35
C VAL A 124 -12.54 -15.53 16.66
N ASP A 125 -11.55 -16.34 17.04
CA ASP A 125 -11.57 -17.14 18.26
C ASP A 125 -11.63 -16.26 19.52
N LEU A 126 -10.88 -15.15 19.53
CA LEU A 126 -10.91 -14.16 20.60
C LEU A 126 -12.30 -13.55 20.75
N LEU A 127 -12.89 -13.07 19.65
CA LEU A 127 -14.18 -12.40 19.68
C LEU A 127 -15.32 -13.37 20.06
N ARG A 128 -15.25 -14.64 19.63
CA ARG A 128 -16.25 -15.67 19.97
C ARG A 128 -16.20 -16.10 21.43
N ARG A 129 -14.99 -16.17 22.01
CA ARG A 129 -14.79 -16.65 23.39
C ARG A 129 -14.85 -15.54 24.43
N ALA A 130 -14.74 -14.29 24.00
CA ALA A 130 -14.85 -13.15 24.90
C ALA A 130 -16.25 -13.04 25.50
N ARG A 131 -16.33 -12.72 26.79
CA ARG A 131 -17.62 -12.44 27.44
C ARG A 131 -18.26 -11.17 26.91
N ARG A 132 -17.44 -10.16 26.58
CA ARG A 132 -17.84 -8.88 26.02
C ARG A 132 -16.86 -8.45 24.93
N VAL A 133 -17.37 -7.89 23.84
CA VAL A 133 -16.59 -7.36 22.73
C VAL A 133 -16.98 -5.91 22.49
N ILE A 134 -16.00 -5.03 22.28
CA ILE A 134 -16.21 -3.64 21.89
C ILE A 134 -15.43 -3.39 20.60
N CYS A 135 -16.11 -2.89 19.57
CA CYS A 135 -15.49 -2.39 18.35
C CYS A 135 -15.62 -0.86 18.32
N LEU A 136 -14.52 -0.16 18.12
CA LEU A 136 -14.46 1.30 18.09
C LEU A 136 -13.86 1.75 16.76
N ASP A 137 -14.44 2.76 16.12
CA ASP A 137 -13.89 3.36 14.91
C ASP A 137 -14.37 4.80 14.74
N GLY A 138 -13.61 5.64 14.05
CA GLY A 138 -14.09 6.97 13.62
C GLY A 138 -15.18 6.88 12.56
N HIS A 139 -15.09 5.90 11.67
CA HIS A 139 -16.01 5.69 10.54
C HIS A 139 -16.44 4.23 10.47
N LEU A 140 -17.20 3.80 11.47
CA LEU A 140 -17.69 2.43 11.56
C LEU A 140 -18.54 2.08 10.33
N GLY A 141 -18.10 1.08 9.57
CA GLY A 141 -18.68 0.71 8.30
C GLY A 141 -19.33 -0.68 8.29
N GLN A 142 -19.90 -1.04 7.14
CA GLN A 142 -20.52 -2.34 6.93
C GLN A 142 -19.53 -3.51 7.07
N ARG A 143 -18.22 -3.28 6.85
CA ARG A 143 -17.18 -4.30 7.00
C ARG A 143 -17.14 -4.87 8.41
N THR A 144 -17.09 -4.01 9.44
CA THR A 144 -17.10 -4.47 10.84
C THR A 144 -18.39 -5.18 11.18
N PHE A 145 -19.53 -4.64 10.74
CA PHE A 145 -20.84 -5.25 11.00
C PHE A 145 -20.96 -6.64 10.36
N ASP A 146 -20.64 -6.78 9.07
CA ASP A 146 -20.65 -8.07 8.36
C ASP A 146 -19.71 -9.07 9.03
N PHE A 147 -18.49 -8.65 9.38
CA PHE A 147 -17.50 -9.53 10.02
C PHE A 147 -18.03 -10.10 11.34
N VAL A 148 -18.52 -9.25 12.24
CA VAL A 148 -19.03 -9.65 13.56
C VAL A 148 -20.29 -10.52 13.42
N THR A 149 -21.28 -10.06 12.65
CA THR A 149 -22.57 -10.75 12.52
C THR A 149 -22.46 -12.09 11.81
N MET A 150 -21.69 -12.18 10.72
CA MET A 150 -21.54 -13.42 9.98
C MET A 150 -20.74 -14.47 10.77
N HIS A 151 -19.87 -14.05 11.69
CA HIS A 151 -19.24 -14.95 12.65
C HIS A 151 -20.14 -15.31 13.85
N LYS A 152 -21.42 -14.90 13.84
CA LYS A 152 -22.43 -15.12 14.89
C LYS A 152 -22.06 -14.50 16.24
N ILE A 153 -21.23 -13.46 16.22
CA ILE A 153 -20.91 -12.68 17.41
C ILE A 153 -22.03 -11.67 17.59
N ARG A 154 -22.61 -11.61 18.80
CA ARG A 154 -23.73 -10.70 19.08
C ARG A 154 -23.25 -9.25 19.02
N CYS A 155 -23.94 -8.42 18.22
CA CYS A 155 -23.64 -7.00 18.06
C CYS A 155 -24.82 -6.13 18.54
N SER A 156 -24.79 -5.67 19.79
CA SER A 156 -25.73 -4.66 20.28
C SER A 156 -25.29 -4.11 21.65
N PRO A 157 -25.46 -2.81 21.92
CA PRO A 157 -25.95 -1.75 21.02
C PRO A 157 -24.87 -1.19 20.08
N VAL A 158 -25.27 -0.61 18.95
CA VAL A 158 -24.39 0.22 18.10
C VAL A 158 -24.64 1.69 18.45
N ILE A 159 -23.58 2.39 18.84
CA ILE A 159 -23.64 3.80 19.24
C ILE A 159 -22.99 4.63 18.14
N ILE A 160 -23.76 5.52 17.52
CA ILE A 160 -23.27 6.44 16.49
C ILE A 160 -23.25 7.85 17.08
N ASN A 161 -22.06 8.39 17.26
CA ASN A 161 -21.89 9.78 17.63
C ASN A 161 -22.09 10.67 16.39
N LYS A 162 -23.17 11.45 16.35
CA LYS A 162 -23.51 12.38 15.26
C LYS A 162 -22.97 13.80 15.49
N HIS A 163 -22.06 13.98 16.44
CA HIS A 163 -21.48 15.28 16.71
C HIS A 163 -20.64 15.76 15.51
N VAL A 164 -21.04 16.89 14.95
CA VAL A 164 -20.30 17.58 13.88
C VAL A 164 -19.28 18.54 14.48
N PRO A 165 -18.15 18.79 13.81
CA PRO A 165 -17.16 19.74 14.30
C PRO A 165 -17.76 21.15 14.37
N GLU A 166 -17.62 21.81 15.52
CA GLU A 166 -17.99 23.22 15.73
C GLU A 166 -17.35 24.17 14.71
N ARG A 167 -16.16 23.82 14.21
CA ARG A 167 -15.45 24.55 13.15
C ARG A 167 -15.09 23.58 12.02
N PRO A 168 -15.96 23.44 11.02
CA PRO A 168 -15.66 22.68 9.81
C PRO A 168 -14.38 23.19 9.14
N LEU A 169 -13.58 22.26 8.62
CA LEU A 169 -12.50 22.57 7.70
C LEU A 169 -13.07 22.75 6.29
N GLU A 170 -12.42 23.58 5.49
CA GLU A 170 -12.80 23.86 4.12
C GLU A 170 -11.71 23.38 3.17
N PHE A 171 -12.05 22.49 2.24
CA PHE A 171 -11.08 21.84 1.36
C PHE A 171 -11.12 22.43 -0.04
N GLU A 172 -9.96 22.93 -0.48
CA GLU A 172 -9.71 23.39 -1.85
C GLU A 172 -8.69 22.46 -2.53
N PHE A 173 -9.00 21.98 -3.72
CA PHE A 173 -8.14 21.07 -4.47
C PHE A 173 -7.44 21.79 -5.62
N LEU A 174 -6.15 21.49 -5.78
CA LEU A 174 -5.28 21.99 -6.83
C LEU A 174 -4.74 20.81 -7.65
N GLU A 175 -4.51 21.03 -8.93
CA GLU A 175 -3.89 20.03 -9.82
C GLU A 175 -3.00 20.71 -10.87
N GLY A 176 -2.23 19.90 -11.60
CA GLY A 176 -1.36 20.41 -12.66
C GLY A 176 -0.13 21.13 -12.12
N ARG A 177 0.65 21.74 -13.02
CA ARG A 177 1.90 22.41 -12.65
C ARG A 177 1.65 23.70 -11.87
N ALA A 178 0.76 24.56 -12.37
CA ALA A 178 0.41 25.81 -11.69
C ALA A 178 -0.18 25.55 -10.29
N GLY A 179 -1.02 24.53 -10.14
CA GLY A 179 -1.54 24.13 -8.83
C GLY A 179 -0.47 23.66 -7.85
N LEU A 180 0.58 22.98 -8.33
CA LEU A 180 1.72 22.61 -7.48
C LEU A 180 2.50 23.84 -7.02
N GLN A 181 2.75 24.78 -7.94
CA GLN A 181 3.47 26.01 -7.65
C GLN A 181 2.72 26.87 -6.63
N LEU A 182 1.41 27.06 -6.83
CA LEU A 182 0.56 27.78 -5.89
C LEU A 182 0.57 27.12 -4.50
N TRP A 183 0.51 25.79 -4.45
CA TRP A 183 0.58 25.05 -3.20
C TRP A 183 1.91 25.26 -2.47
N GLU A 184 3.03 25.25 -3.19
CA GLU A 184 4.36 25.52 -2.61
C GLU A 184 4.52 26.96 -2.16
N SER A 185 4.10 27.93 -2.99
CA SER A 185 4.23 29.36 -2.67
C SER A 185 3.41 29.72 -1.44
N GLU A 186 2.20 29.19 -1.29
CA GLU A 186 1.34 29.43 -0.11
C GLU A 186 1.94 28.88 1.18
N ILE A 187 2.70 27.78 1.12
CA ILE A 187 3.45 27.27 2.28
C ILE A 187 4.57 28.24 2.63
N SER A 188 5.39 28.61 1.65
CA SER A 188 6.50 29.53 1.86
C SER A 188 6.04 30.90 2.35
N ASP A 189 4.95 31.44 1.80
CA ASP A 189 4.41 32.75 2.16
C ASP A 189 3.80 32.72 3.56
N ALA A 190 3.11 31.65 3.95
CA ALA A 190 2.65 31.47 5.32
C ALA A 190 3.83 31.46 6.30
N LEU A 191 4.89 30.72 6.00
CA LEU A 191 6.10 30.67 6.83
C LEU A 191 6.82 32.03 6.89
N LYS A 192 6.92 32.77 5.78
CA LYS A 192 7.49 34.13 5.75
C LYS A 192 6.65 35.12 6.58
N ALA A 193 5.33 34.96 6.56
CA ALA A 193 4.40 35.74 7.39
C ALA A 193 4.43 35.36 8.88
N GLY A 194 5.37 34.52 9.32
CA GLY A 194 5.51 34.11 10.72
C GLY A 194 4.50 33.04 11.17
N GLN A 195 3.72 32.49 10.25
CA GLN A 195 2.73 31.45 10.57
C GLN A 195 3.41 30.10 10.76
N ASN A 196 2.79 29.23 11.55
CA ASN A 196 3.19 27.83 11.70
C ASN A 196 2.34 26.94 10.80
N VAL A 197 2.98 26.03 10.08
CA VAL A 197 2.38 25.23 9.02
C VAL A 197 2.41 23.74 9.36
N PHE A 198 1.28 23.08 9.13
CA PHE A 198 1.17 21.62 9.20
C PHE A 198 0.94 21.04 7.80
N VAL A 199 1.73 20.03 7.43
CA VAL A 199 1.63 19.38 6.12
C VAL A 199 1.38 17.89 6.28
N VAL A 200 0.36 17.40 5.59
CA VAL A 200 0.03 15.99 5.46
C VAL A 200 0.45 15.55 4.07
N SER A 201 1.44 14.67 3.98
CA SER A 201 1.96 14.19 2.70
C SER A 201 1.78 12.69 2.53
N MET A 202 1.12 12.28 1.45
CA MET A 202 1.08 10.87 1.05
C MET A 202 2.41 10.37 0.44
N SER A 203 3.44 11.22 0.32
CA SER A 203 4.74 10.84 -0.22
C SER A 203 5.88 11.19 0.75
N SER A 204 6.66 10.18 1.14
CA SER A 204 7.86 10.39 1.97
C SER A 204 8.90 11.26 1.25
N ASP A 205 9.07 11.10 -0.07
CA ASP A 205 10.01 11.93 -0.84
C ASP A 205 9.52 13.37 -0.92
N ARG A 206 8.22 13.59 -1.07
CA ARG A 206 7.69 14.94 -1.04
C ARG A 206 7.84 15.57 0.35
N ALA A 207 7.59 14.79 1.39
CA ALA A 207 7.71 15.27 2.76
C ALA A 207 9.15 15.69 3.09
N GLN A 208 10.13 14.84 2.75
CA GLN A 208 11.55 15.14 2.96
C GLN A 208 12.01 16.28 2.04
N GLY A 209 11.64 16.27 0.76
CA GLY A 209 12.04 17.29 -0.20
C GLY A 209 11.52 18.68 0.17
N LEU A 210 10.27 18.77 0.64
CA LEU A 210 9.73 20.04 1.14
C LEU A 210 10.47 20.51 2.39
N GLY A 211 10.74 19.61 3.35
CA GLY A 211 11.49 19.96 4.56
C GLY A 211 12.90 20.49 4.24
N SER A 212 13.63 19.81 3.35
CA SER A 212 14.95 20.23 2.90
C SER A 212 14.91 21.58 2.16
N ALA A 213 13.95 21.79 1.25
CA ALA A 213 13.82 23.05 0.51
C ALA A 213 13.61 24.23 1.46
N MET A 214 12.76 24.10 2.49
CA MET A 214 12.50 25.17 3.45
C MET A 214 13.75 25.52 4.29
N ALA A 215 14.62 24.54 4.57
CA ALA A 215 15.89 24.76 5.25
C ALA A 215 16.93 25.40 4.32
N GLU A 216 17.07 24.89 3.09
CA GLU A 216 18.03 25.36 2.09
C GLU A 216 17.75 26.79 1.63
N GLU A 217 16.47 27.18 1.51
CA GLU A 217 16.05 28.55 1.22
C GLU A 217 16.27 29.51 2.40
N GLY A 218 16.70 29.01 3.56
CA GLY A 218 16.92 29.81 4.77
C GLY A 218 15.63 30.36 5.39
N LEU A 219 14.47 29.83 5.01
CA LEU A 219 13.17 30.25 5.58
C LEU A 219 13.00 29.81 7.03
N LEU A 220 13.57 28.66 7.37
CA LEU A 220 13.51 28.04 8.70
C LEU A 220 14.86 27.43 9.07
N GLU A 221 15.20 27.49 10.36
CA GLU A 221 16.28 26.69 10.91
C GLU A 221 15.86 25.20 10.98
N GLU A 222 16.81 24.26 10.85
CA GLU A 222 16.52 22.81 10.92
C GLU A 222 15.76 22.42 12.20
N LYS A 223 16.06 23.07 13.33
CA LYS A 223 15.40 22.81 14.60
C LYS A 223 13.91 23.14 14.60
N ASP A 224 13.44 23.96 13.67
CA ASP A 224 12.05 24.41 13.51
C ASP A 224 11.26 23.59 12.49
N ILE A 225 11.90 22.59 11.88
CA ILE A 225 11.32 21.67 10.91
C ILE A 225 11.26 20.28 11.53
N LEU A 226 10.11 19.61 11.41
CA LEU A 226 9.95 18.22 11.81
C LEU A 226 9.31 17.42 10.69
N VAL A 227 10.04 16.44 10.15
CA VAL A 227 9.55 15.55 9.09
C VAL A 227 9.45 14.12 9.62
N ILE A 228 8.23 13.57 9.61
CA ILE A 228 7.93 12.25 10.16
C ILE A 228 7.55 11.28 9.05
N THR A 229 8.50 10.41 8.69
CA THR A 229 8.34 9.36 7.69
C THR A 229 8.62 7.97 8.24
N ARG A 230 8.35 6.93 7.43
CA ARG A 230 8.70 5.55 7.82
C ARG A 230 10.20 5.39 8.11
N HIS A 231 11.02 6.20 7.43
CA HIS A 231 12.49 6.26 7.52
C HIS A 231 13.03 7.20 8.60
N SER A 232 12.16 7.93 9.31
CA SER A 232 12.60 8.71 10.47
C SER A 232 13.19 7.78 11.53
N ASP A 233 14.24 8.26 12.19
CA ASP A 233 15.00 7.54 13.21
C ASP A 233 14.24 7.37 14.53
N GLY A 234 14.91 6.77 15.52
CA GLY A 234 14.37 6.54 16.84
C GLY A 234 14.04 7.83 17.59
N GLU A 235 14.83 8.91 17.43
CA GLU A 235 14.59 10.17 18.15
C GLU A 235 13.27 10.82 17.73
N VAL A 236 13.08 10.99 16.42
CA VAL A 236 11.84 11.53 15.85
C VAL A 236 10.64 10.68 16.26
N LYS A 237 10.78 9.35 16.23
CA LYS A 237 9.70 8.42 16.59
C LYS A 237 9.38 8.41 18.09
N ARG A 238 10.37 8.56 18.98
CA ARG A 238 10.13 8.76 20.42
C ARG A 238 9.37 10.07 20.68
N GLY A 239 9.58 11.09 19.85
CA GLY A 239 8.81 12.33 19.87
C GLY A 239 7.29 12.14 19.70
N LEU A 240 6.84 11.00 19.15
CA LEU A 240 5.41 10.67 19.05
C LEU A 240 4.75 10.35 20.39
N GLY A 241 5.54 10.05 21.44
CA GLY A 241 5.01 9.82 22.79
C GLY A 241 4.43 11.07 23.45
N ASP A 242 4.85 12.27 23.02
CA ASP A 242 4.26 13.54 23.43
C ASP A 242 4.29 14.56 22.28
N VAL A 243 3.33 14.42 21.36
CA VAL A 243 3.20 15.30 20.20
C VAL A 243 2.88 16.74 20.58
N ASN A 244 2.21 16.98 21.72
CA ASN A 244 1.83 18.34 22.15
C ASN A 244 3.05 19.18 22.54
N ARG A 245 4.17 18.53 22.87
CA ARG A 245 5.48 19.16 23.05
C ARG A 245 6.32 19.08 21.78
N SER A 246 6.49 17.90 21.20
CA SER A 246 7.46 17.67 20.12
C SER A 246 7.08 18.36 18.80
N TRP A 247 5.79 18.51 18.51
CA TRP A 247 5.30 19.16 17.28
C TRP A 247 5.20 20.68 17.38
N LYS A 248 5.63 21.31 18.49
CA LYS A 248 5.71 22.78 18.60
C LYS A 248 6.89 23.31 17.78
N LYS A 249 6.75 23.21 16.46
CA LYS A 249 7.70 23.55 15.41
C LYS A 249 7.02 24.47 14.41
N ARG A 250 7.80 25.23 13.63
CA ARG A 250 7.22 26.14 12.63
C ARG A 250 6.69 25.37 11.43
N LEU A 251 7.31 24.25 11.10
CA LEU A 251 6.85 23.34 10.06
C LEU A 251 6.86 21.90 10.58
N VAL A 252 5.70 21.24 10.52
CA VAL A 252 5.60 19.79 10.77
C VAL A 252 5.01 19.13 9.54
N ILE A 253 5.71 18.10 9.03
CA ILE A 253 5.30 17.32 7.87
C ILE A 253 5.16 15.86 8.30
N ILE A 254 3.96 15.28 8.15
CA ILE A 254 3.71 13.87 8.44
C ILE A 254 3.41 13.07 7.18
N SER A 255 3.73 11.78 7.22
CA SER A 255 3.40 10.79 6.20
C SER A 255 2.52 9.67 6.76
N PRO A 256 2.03 8.69 5.96
CA PRO A 256 1.14 7.62 6.43
C PRO A 256 1.65 6.77 7.60
N THR A 257 2.91 6.94 8.01
CA THR A 257 3.41 6.43 9.29
C THR A 257 2.65 6.97 10.50
N VAL A 258 2.01 8.14 10.39
CA VAL A 258 1.27 8.83 11.47
C VAL A 258 -0.22 8.93 11.13
N GLU A 259 -0.82 7.82 10.72
CA GLU A 259 -2.28 7.75 10.49
C GLU A 259 -3.08 7.74 11.79
N ALA A 260 -2.62 7.00 12.81
CA ALA A 260 -3.35 6.81 14.06
C ALA A 260 -2.45 6.84 15.30
N GLY A 261 -3.07 7.10 16.46
CA GLY A 261 -2.44 6.96 17.76
C GLY A 261 -1.74 8.20 18.31
N VAL A 262 -1.98 9.40 17.77
CA VAL A 262 -1.51 10.66 18.37
C VAL A 262 -2.53 11.78 18.16
N ASP A 263 -2.61 12.72 19.09
CA ASP A 263 -3.49 13.89 19.00
C ASP A 263 -2.77 15.17 19.44
N PHE A 264 -2.65 16.13 18.52
CA PHE A 264 -2.14 17.46 18.79
C PHE A 264 -3.30 18.42 19.07
N ASN A 265 -3.40 18.87 20.32
CA ASN A 265 -4.55 19.59 20.88
C ASN A 265 -4.26 21.08 21.18
N ARG A 266 -3.13 21.62 20.73
CA ARG A 266 -2.76 23.02 20.96
C ARG A 266 -3.13 23.89 19.74
N PRO A 267 -3.57 25.15 19.93
CA PRO A 267 -3.80 26.10 18.84
C PRO A 267 -2.45 26.67 18.38
N TRP A 268 -1.65 25.85 17.71
CA TRP A 268 -0.28 26.22 17.29
C TRP A 268 -0.17 26.42 15.78
N PHE A 269 -0.85 25.57 15.00
CA PHE A 269 -0.79 25.59 13.55
C PHE A 269 -1.83 26.53 12.97
N HIS A 270 -1.39 27.35 12.03
CA HIS A 270 -2.21 28.37 11.39
C HIS A 270 -2.79 27.89 10.08
N ARG A 271 -2.00 27.17 9.28
CA ARG A 271 -2.36 26.67 7.95
C ARG A 271 -2.09 25.18 7.84
N MET A 272 -2.92 24.49 7.06
CA MET A 272 -2.80 23.07 6.77
C MET A 272 -2.76 22.83 5.27
N PHE A 273 -1.85 21.95 4.84
CA PHE A 273 -1.67 21.58 3.44
C PHE A 273 -1.63 20.07 3.28
N LEU A 274 -2.30 19.56 2.25
CA LEU A 274 -2.31 18.13 1.90
C LEU A 274 -1.63 17.92 0.54
N TYR A 275 -0.75 16.93 0.47
CA TYR A 275 -0.18 16.43 -0.78
C TYR A 275 -0.69 15.01 -1.03
N ILE A 276 -1.46 14.82 -2.10
CA ILE A 276 -2.23 13.61 -2.41
C ILE A 276 -1.63 12.93 -3.63
N CYS A 277 -1.32 11.62 -3.52
CA CYS A 277 -0.77 10.84 -4.62
C CYS A 277 -1.23 9.37 -4.60
N MET A 278 -1.16 8.73 -5.77
CA MET A 278 -1.47 7.31 -5.94
C MET A 278 -0.45 6.39 -5.23
N GLU A 279 -0.85 5.14 -4.99
CA GLU A 279 -0.01 4.04 -4.48
C GLU A 279 0.66 4.31 -3.11
N SER A 280 -0.01 5.08 -2.26
CA SER A 280 0.38 5.35 -0.88
C SER A 280 -0.71 4.84 0.07
N THR A 281 -1.26 5.69 0.94
CA THR A 281 -2.45 5.36 1.73
C THR A 281 -3.75 5.55 0.94
N HIS A 282 -4.85 5.16 1.56
CA HIS A 282 -6.23 5.22 1.08
C HIS A 282 -6.93 6.47 1.64
N PRO A 283 -8.10 6.88 1.09
CA PRO A 283 -8.84 8.06 1.55
C PRO A 283 -9.06 8.13 3.06
N ARG A 284 -9.43 7.03 3.70
CA ARG A 284 -9.60 6.94 5.16
C ARG A 284 -8.30 7.18 5.93
N GLY A 285 -7.18 6.63 5.46
CA GLY A 285 -5.87 6.90 6.06
C GLY A 285 -5.48 8.38 5.97
N LEU A 286 -5.73 9.02 4.82
CA LEU A 286 -5.51 10.47 4.66
C LEU A 286 -6.41 11.29 5.59
N ASP A 287 -7.68 10.89 5.72
CA ASP A 287 -8.64 11.50 6.63
C ASP A 287 -8.17 11.43 8.10
N GLN A 288 -7.69 10.26 8.52
CA GLN A 288 -7.12 10.06 9.85
C GLN A 288 -5.86 10.92 10.09
N MET A 289 -5.02 11.11 9.07
CA MET A 289 -3.82 11.96 9.16
C MET A 289 -4.17 13.45 9.33
N LYS A 290 -5.15 13.98 8.58
CA LYS A 290 -5.57 15.39 8.76
C LYS A 290 -6.09 15.64 10.17
N GLY A 291 -6.76 14.64 10.75
CA GLY A 291 -7.39 14.73 12.06
C GLY A 291 -6.40 14.81 13.22
N ARG A 292 -5.07 14.68 12.99
CA ARG A 292 -4.07 14.72 14.05
C ARG A 292 -3.90 16.11 14.67
N VAL A 293 -4.11 17.17 13.90
CA VAL A 293 -4.17 18.54 14.42
C VAL A 293 -5.63 18.90 14.67
N ARG A 294 -6.01 19.02 15.95
CA ARG A 294 -7.41 19.22 16.36
C ARG A 294 -7.84 20.70 16.36
N GLN A 295 -6.88 21.61 16.38
CA GLN A 295 -7.12 23.06 16.43
C GLN A 295 -6.29 23.75 15.36
N LEU A 296 -6.94 24.11 14.26
CA LEU A 296 -6.37 24.87 13.16
C LEU A 296 -6.93 26.29 13.20
N VAL A 297 -6.07 27.31 13.09
CA VAL A 297 -6.51 28.72 13.15
C VAL A 297 -7.31 29.09 11.90
N ASN A 298 -6.77 28.81 10.70
CA ASN A 298 -7.47 29.03 9.44
C ASN A 298 -8.13 27.70 9.00
N PRO A 299 -9.46 27.63 8.84
CA PRO A 299 -10.13 26.39 8.45
C PRO A 299 -9.82 25.93 7.02
N LEU A 300 -9.24 26.78 6.17
CA LEU A 300 -8.90 26.44 4.79
C LEU A 300 -7.72 25.45 4.73
N VAL A 301 -7.98 24.33 4.08
CA VAL A 301 -7.02 23.26 3.81
C VAL A 301 -6.80 23.15 2.30
N MET A 302 -5.55 23.37 1.89
CA MET A 302 -5.18 23.35 0.47
C MET A 302 -4.59 21.99 0.09
N CYS A 303 -5.20 21.33 -0.89
CA CYS A 303 -4.91 19.95 -1.28
C CYS A 303 -4.32 19.91 -2.69
N PHE A 304 -3.03 19.66 -2.82
CA PHE A 304 -2.44 19.36 -4.12
C PHE A 304 -2.66 17.90 -4.49
N VAL A 305 -3.21 17.65 -5.68
CA VAL A 305 -3.46 16.31 -6.22
C VAL A 305 -2.49 16.01 -7.37
N ARG A 306 -1.64 15.00 -7.15
CA ARG A 306 -0.70 14.51 -8.15
C ARG A 306 -1.45 13.89 -9.33
N LYS A 307 -0.89 14.10 -10.54
CA LYS A 307 -1.38 13.49 -11.78
C LYS A 307 -1.59 11.97 -11.64
N GLY A 308 -2.71 11.49 -12.18
CA GLY A 308 -3.10 10.08 -12.18
C GLY A 308 -4.35 9.80 -11.35
N ILE A 309 -4.72 10.71 -10.46
CA ILE A 309 -6.03 10.72 -9.81
C ILE A 309 -7.00 11.46 -10.72
N LYS A 310 -8.20 10.90 -10.89
CA LYS A 310 -9.26 11.55 -11.66
C LYS A 310 -9.86 12.67 -10.82
N MET A 311 -9.99 13.85 -11.43
CA MET A 311 -10.53 15.05 -10.78
C MET A 311 -11.76 15.57 -11.55
N PRO A 312 -12.62 16.37 -10.90
CA PRO A 312 -13.66 17.14 -11.56
C PRO A 312 -13.14 17.97 -12.74
N THR A 313 -13.92 18.01 -13.82
CA THR A 313 -13.58 18.76 -15.04
C THR A 313 -14.59 19.84 -15.36
N GLU A 314 -15.77 19.80 -14.76
CA GLU A 314 -16.87 20.72 -14.98
C GLU A 314 -17.28 21.36 -13.63
N GLY A 315 -17.89 22.53 -13.66
CA GLY A 315 -18.32 23.27 -12.48
C GLY A 315 -19.43 24.27 -12.83
N GLU A 316 -20.05 24.86 -11.81
CA GLU A 316 -21.06 25.89 -12.03
C GLU A 316 -20.43 27.13 -12.66
N GLU A 317 -21.14 27.74 -13.61
CA GLU A 317 -20.67 28.93 -14.32
C GLU A 317 -20.38 30.07 -13.32
N GLY A 318 -19.16 30.63 -13.37
CA GLY A 318 -18.71 31.68 -12.45
C GLY A 318 -18.23 31.21 -11.07
N SER A 319 -18.31 29.93 -10.72
CA SER A 319 -17.97 29.43 -9.36
C SER A 319 -16.48 29.42 -9.00
N GLY A 320 -15.58 29.63 -9.96
CA GLY A 320 -14.12 29.52 -9.74
C GLY A 320 -13.64 28.09 -9.41
N TYR A 321 -14.55 27.11 -9.33
CA TYR A 321 -14.29 25.73 -8.95
C TYR A 321 -14.93 24.74 -9.91
N ARG A 322 -14.29 23.57 -10.07
CA ARG A 322 -14.86 22.39 -10.73
C ARG A 322 -15.28 21.39 -9.67
N THR A 323 -16.51 20.91 -9.78
CA THR A 323 -17.16 20.02 -8.80
C THR A 323 -17.76 18.78 -9.44
N ILE A 324 -17.91 18.75 -10.77
CA ILE A 324 -18.54 17.65 -11.51
C ILE A 324 -17.47 16.83 -12.25
N MET A 325 -17.51 15.50 -12.06
CA MET A 325 -16.65 14.55 -12.76
C MET A 325 -17.01 14.46 -14.25
N GLY A 326 -16.01 14.61 -15.13
CA GLY A 326 -16.24 14.54 -16.58
C GLY A 326 -16.72 13.17 -17.06
N LYS A 327 -17.36 13.14 -18.24
CA LYS A 327 -17.96 11.94 -18.86
C LYS A 327 -17.06 10.71 -18.94
N ASN A 328 -15.74 10.88 -19.04
CA ASN A 328 -14.78 9.76 -19.08
C ASN A 328 -14.43 9.21 -17.70
N ALA A 329 -14.52 10.02 -16.65
CA ALA A 329 -14.25 9.59 -15.29
C ALA A 329 -15.33 8.61 -14.80
N GLY A 330 -16.61 8.94 -15.06
CA GLY A 330 -17.78 8.10 -14.73
C GLY A 330 -17.92 6.79 -15.51
N ARG A 331 -17.04 6.50 -16.48
CA ARG A 331 -17.05 5.23 -17.25
C ARG A 331 -16.44 4.05 -16.50
N VAL A 332 -15.68 4.29 -15.43
CA VAL A 332 -15.16 3.20 -14.60
C VAL A 332 -16.15 3.02 -13.45
N PRO A 333 -16.92 1.93 -13.39
CA PRO A 333 -17.83 1.73 -12.27
C PRO A 333 -17.04 1.49 -10.99
N ARG A 334 -17.58 1.96 -9.87
CA ARG A 334 -17.11 1.56 -8.54
C ARG A 334 -17.23 0.05 -8.38
N LEU A 335 -16.35 -0.53 -7.57
CA LEU A 335 -16.41 -1.93 -7.23
C LEU A 335 -17.43 -2.14 -6.10
N GLY A 336 -18.35 -3.08 -6.29
CA GLY A 336 -19.32 -3.47 -5.26
C GLY A 336 -18.78 -4.57 -4.36
N VAL A 337 -19.18 -4.57 -3.09
CA VAL A 337 -18.84 -5.65 -2.14
C VAL A 337 -19.44 -6.97 -2.62
N GLU A 338 -20.72 -6.97 -3.02
CA GLU A 338 -21.42 -8.18 -3.46
C GLU A 338 -20.79 -8.78 -4.73
N GLU A 339 -20.53 -7.95 -5.74
CA GLU A 339 -19.83 -8.37 -6.96
C GLU A 339 -18.49 -9.03 -6.63
N THR A 340 -17.73 -8.44 -5.70
CA THR A 340 -16.41 -8.94 -5.31
C THR A 340 -16.50 -10.21 -4.48
N TYR A 341 -17.49 -10.29 -3.60
CA TYR A 341 -17.75 -11.44 -2.75
C TYR A 341 -18.11 -12.67 -3.61
N GLN A 342 -19.04 -12.51 -4.55
CA GLN A 342 -19.41 -13.56 -5.50
C GLN A 342 -18.23 -13.99 -6.37
N TRP A 343 -17.39 -13.03 -6.79
CA TRP A 343 -16.16 -13.34 -7.52
C TRP A 343 -15.22 -14.26 -6.71
N PHE A 344 -14.98 -13.94 -5.43
CA PHE A 344 -14.17 -14.80 -4.56
C PHE A 344 -14.78 -16.20 -4.40
N LEU A 345 -16.09 -16.30 -4.13
CA LEU A 345 -16.77 -17.59 -3.97
C LEU A 345 -16.69 -18.46 -5.23
N ASN A 346 -16.99 -17.88 -6.39
CA ASN A 346 -16.90 -18.56 -7.68
C ASN A 346 -15.48 -19.03 -7.97
N ARG A 347 -14.47 -18.23 -7.59
CA ARG A 347 -13.08 -18.56 -7.81
C ARG A 347 -12.62 -19.68 -6.90
N ASP A 348 -12.91 -19.60 -5.61
CA ASP A 348 -12.48 -20.60 -4.64
C ASP A 348 -13.15 -21.97 -4.91
N GLY A 349 -14.41 -21.97 -5.36
CA GLY A 349 -15.12 -23.17 -5.79
C GLY A 349 -14.45 -23.87 -6.97
N ARG A 350 -13.95 -23.12 -7.97
CA ARG A 350 -13.24 -23.68 -9.14
C ARG A 350 -11.86 -24.25 -8.81
N VAL A 351 -11.28 -23.85 -7.70
CA VAL A 351 -9.89 -24.20 -7.31
C VAL A 351 -9.87 -25.45 -6.42
N GLY A 352 -11.04 -26.05 -6.15
CA GLY A 352 -11.15 -27.27 -5.34
C GLY A 352 -10.72 -27.04 -3.89
N ALA A 353 -10.88 -25.82 -3.40
CA ALA A 353 -10.40 -25.42 -2.09
C ALA A 353 -11.23 -26.06 -0.97
N GLY A 354 -10.65 -27.03 -0.25
CA GLY A 354 -11.13 -27.40 1.07
C GLY A 354 -11.18 -26.19 2.02
N MET A 355 -12.29 -26.09 2.77
CA MET A 355 -12.53 -25.51 4.11
C MET A 355 -11.83 -24.23 4.65
N PHE A 356 -10.97 -23.50 3.95
CA PHE A 356 -10.16 -22.45 4.62
C PHE A 356 -10.71 -21.03 4.61
N CYS A 357 -11.61 -20.68 3.69
CA CYS A 357 -12.28 -19.38 3.73
C CYS A 357 -13.75 -19.57 4.11
N GLU A 358 -14.05 -19.53 5.41
CA GLU A 358 -15.44 -19.41 5.87
C GLU A 358 -16.07 -18.19 5.16
N ALA A 359 -17.36 -18.29 4.80
CA ALA A 359 -18.11 -17.21 4.17
C ALA A 359 -17.89 -15.80 4.78
N PRO A 360 -17.77 -15.63 6.12
CA PRO A 360 -17.45 -14.34 6.73
C PRO A 360 -16.06 -13.78 6.37
N VAL A 361 -15.03 -14.63 6.30
CA VAL A 361 -13.66 -14.22 5.95
C VAL A 361 -13.62 -13.77 4.49
N THR A 362 -14.28 -14.49 3.60
CA THR A 362 -14.40 -14.09 2.18
C THR A 362 -15.12 -12.74 2.05
N ARG A 363 -16.14 -12.49 2.87
CA ARG A 363 -16.85 -11.19 2.88
C ARG A 363 -15.95 -10.04 3.33
N LEU A 364 -15.15 -10.25 4.37
CA LEU A 364 -14.15 -9.28 4.82
C LEU A 364 -13.16 -8.94 3.70
N LEU A 365 -12.61 -9.97 3.04
CA LEU A 365 -11.67 -9.78 1.93
C LEU A 365 -12.30 -9.01 0.76
N ALA A 366 -13.59 -9.21 0.49
CA ALA A 366 -14.34 -8.45 -0.51
C ALA A 366 -14.49 -6.96 -0.13
N HIS A 367 -14.72 -6.64 1.14
CA HIS A 367 -14.73 -5.24 1.61
C HIS A 367 -13.36 -4.57 1.43
N ASN A 368 -12.29 -5.25 1.85
CA ASN A 368 -10.93 -4.73 1.74
C ASN A 368 -10.55 -4.50 0.28
N GLU A 369 -10.97 -5.41 -0.60
CA GLU A 369 -10.74 -5.29 -2.03
C GLU A 369 -11.51 -4.13 -2.66
N LYS A 370 -12.77 -3.95 -2.30
CA LYS A 370 -13.57 -2.78 -2.70
C LYS A 370 -12.84 -1.48 -2.32
N GLU A 371 -12.44 -1.35 -1.05
CA GLU A 371 -11.80 -0.13 -0.54
C GLU A 371 -10.48 0.14 -1.27
N ALA A 372 -9.64 -0.88 -1.46
CA ALA A 372 -8.37 -0.76 -2.19
C ALA A 372 -8.59 -0.36 -3.67
N PHE A 373 -9.57 -0.96 -4.34
CA PHE A 373 -9.87 -0.66 -5.74
C PHE A 373 -10.46 0.74 -5.92
N ASN A 374 -11.48 1.09 -5.14
CA ASN A 374 -12.14 2.40 -5.23
C ASN A 374 -11.20 3.51 -4.79
N GLY A 375 -10.40 3.29 -3.74
CA GLY A 375 -9.36 4.22 -3.33
C GLY A 375 -8.34 4.52 -4.44
N ARG A 376 -8.08 3.59 -5.37
CA ARG A 376 -7.21 3.85 -6.53
C ARG A 376 -7.93 4.50 -7.70
N THR A 377 -9.18 4.13 -7.94
CA THR A 377 -9.90 4.50 -9.18
C THR A 377 -10.81 5.71 -9.04
N HIS A 378 -11.22 6.02 -7.81
CA HIS A 378 -12.20 7.04 -7.42
C HIS A 378 -11.72 7.79 -6.15
N PHE A 379 -10.40 7.95 -5.98
CA PHE A 379 -9.81 8.52 -4.75
C PHE A 379 -10.48 9.84 -4.34
N TYR A 380 -10.65 10.77 -5.29
CA TYR A 380 -11.23 12.09 -5.04
C TYR A 380 -12.66 11.98 -4.47
N GLU A 381 -13.50 11.16 -5.11
CA GLU A 381 -14.89 10.99 -4.68
C GLU A 381 -14.98 10.33 -3.31
N GLU A 382 -14.26 9.22 -3.10
CA GLU A 382 -14.25 8.52 -1.81
C GLU A 382 -13.71 9.41 -0.68
N PHE A 383 -12.70 10.25 -0.95
CA PHE A 383 -12.18 11.19 0.04
C PHE A 383 -13.15 12.33 0.34
N THR A 384 -13.75 12.94 -0.69
CA THR A 384 -14.70 14.04 -0.49
C THR A 384 -16.00 13.58 0.17
N GLU A 385 -16.47 12.37 -0.11
CA GLU A 385 -17.59 11.74 0.61
C GLU A 385 -17.29 11.57 2.10
N LEU A 386 -16.07 11.11 2.45
CA LEU A 386 -15.64 11.02 3.85
C LEU A 386 -15.61 12.40 4.52
N LEU A 387 -15.02 13.41 3.87
CA LEU A 387 -14.97 14.78 4.37
C LEU A 387 -16.36 15.35 4.65
N VAL A 388 -17.30 15.18 3.71
CA VAL A 388 -18.68 15.65 3.88
C VAL A 388 -19.38 14.89 5.00
N SER A 389 -19.14 13.57 5.13
CA SER A 389 -19.70 12.77 6.22
C SER A 389 -19.19 13.20 7.60
N ASP A 390 -17.98 13.76 7.66
CA ASP A 390 -17.39 14.38 8.87
C ASP A 390 -17.90 15.80 9.15
N GLY A 391 -18.78 16.33 8.30
CA GLY A 391 -19.28 17.70 8.41
C GLY A 391 -18.29 18.77 7.94
N HIS A 392 -17.29 18.41 7.13
CA HIS A 392 -16.41 19.36 6.47
C HIS A 392 -16.99 19.88 5.15
N VAL A 393 -16.45 21.00 4.66
CA VAL A 393 -16.89 21.64 3.42
C VAL A 393 -15.89 21.34 2.30
N VAL A 394 -16.38 20.88 1.14
CA VAL A 394 -15.57 20.66 -0.06
C VAL A 394 -15.91 21.75 -1.08
N ARG A 395 -14.96 22.63 -1.39
CA ARG A 395 -15.15 23.72 -2.37
C ARG A 395 -15.07 23.23 -3.81
N GLY A 396 -14.23 22.21 -4.06
CA GLY A 396 -13.97 21.66 -5.39
C GLY A 396 -12.54 21.88 -5.84
N VAL A 397 -12.30 21.70 -7.14
CA VAL A 397 -11.00 21.90 -7.78
C VAL A 397 -10.91 23.32 -8.31
N ARG A 398 -9.98 24.11 -7.78
CA ARG A 398 -9.82 25.50 -8.18
C ARG A 398 -9.46 25.60 -9.67
N ILE A 399 -10.06 26.57 -10.34
CA ILE A 399 -9.68 26.97 -11.69
C ILE A 399 -8.51 27.94 -11.56
N ILE A 400 -7.41 27.62 -12.24
CA ILE A 400 -6.18 28.42 -12.25
C ILE A 400 -5.98 28.93 -13.67
N ASP A 401 -5.73 30.22 -13.83
CA ASP A 401 -5.60 30.85 -15.14
C ASP A 401 -4.30 30.42 -15.85
N ALA A 402 -4.38 30.22 -17.17
CA ALA A 402 -3.27 29.70 -17.98
C ALA A 402 -2.01 30.60 -17.98
N ALA A 403 -2.14 31.89 -17.63
CA ALA A 403 -1.02 32.82 -17.54
C ALA A 403 -0.07 32.51 -16.36
N GLU A 404 -0.51 31.73 -15.37
CA GLU A 404 0.30 31.30 -14.23
C GLU A 404 1.17 30.05 -14.53
N GLU A 405 1.10 29.46 -15.73
CA GLU A 405 1.90 28.27 -16.10
C GLU A 405 3.36 28.58 -16.52
N GLU A 406 3.71 29.84 -16.78
CA GLU A 406 5.02 30.24 -17.33
C GLU A 406 6.13 30.49 -16.28
N GLY A 407 5.84 30.29 -14.98
CA GLY A 407 6.82 30.46 -13.90
C GLY A 407 7.83 29.32 -13.75
N PHE A 408 9.08 29.67 -13.39
CA PHE A 408 10.10 28.73 -12.89
C PHE A 408 9.53 27.96 -11.69
N GLY A 409 9.29 26.66 -11.83
CA GLY A 409 8.72 25.85 -10.76
C GLY A 409 9.32 24.45 -10.68
N GLY A 410 9.39 23.92 -9.46
CA GLY A 410 9.92 22.60 -9.16
C GLY A 410 9.21 21.51 -9.99
N THR A 411 9.99 20.51 -10.41
CA THR A 411 9.41 19.29 -10.97
C THR A 411 8.95 18.41 -9.83
N ASP A 412 7.73 17.88 -9.93
CA ASP A 412 7.24 16.87 -9.00
C ASP A 412 8.26 15.73 -8.89
N LEU A 413 8.78 15.50 -7.68
CA LEU A 413 9.87 14.55 -7.47
C LEU A 413 9.37 13.15 -7.79
N ALA A 414 10.14 12.42 -8.61
CA ALA A 414 9.87 11.01 -8.84
C ALA A 414 9.88 10.23 -7.51
N ARG A 415 8.92 9.33 -7.35
CA ARG A 415 8.79 8.48 -6.16
C ARG A 415 10.09 7.71 -5.91
N GLY A 416 10.52 7.69 -4.66
CA GLY A 416 11.74 7.06 -4.15
C GLY A 416 13.03 7.82 -4.46
N LYS A 417 13.00 9.06 -4.97
CA LYS A 417 14.23 9.78 -5.33
C LYS A 417 15.12 10.05 -4.12
N ILE A 418 14.57 10.51 -3.00
CA ILE A 418 15.38 10.86 -1.82
C ILE A 418 15.88 9.60 -1.13
N LEU A 419 14.99 8.62 -0.95
CA LEU A 419 15.39 7.30 -0.42
C LEU A 419 16.49 6.67 -1.28
N LEU A 420 16.41 6.82 -2.59
CA LEU A 420 17.43 6.31 -3.50
C LEU A 420 18.80 6.96 -3.24
N GLU A 421 18.88 8.29 -3.15
CA GLU A 421 20.16 8.94 -2.87
C GLU A 421 20.68 8.54 -1.48
N GLN A 422 19.81 8.45 -0.47
CA GLN A 422 20.17 7.93 0.85
C GLN A 422 20.72 6.50 0.76
N MET A 423 20.10 5.61 -0.02
CA MET A 423 20.58 4.24 -0.23
C MET A 423 21.89 4.17 -1.00
N VAL A 424 22.11 5.05 -1.97
CA VAL A 424 23.39 5.15 -2.70
C VAL A 424 24.53 5.43 -1.72
N HIS A 425 24.32 6.37 -0.78
CA HIS A 425 25.33 6.78 0.20
C HIS A 425 25.39 5.90 1.46
N ALA A 426 24.34 5.12 1.75
CA ALA A 426 24.31 4.25 2.92
C ALA A 426 25.41 3.17 2.87
N PRO A 427 26.17 2.95 3.95
CA PRO A 427 27.19 1.91 3.98
C PRO A 427 26.56 0.52 3.90
N HIS A 428 27.32 -0.44 3.40
CA HIS A 428 26.95 -1.86 3.49
C HIS A 428 27.13 -2.35 4.92
N ILE A 429 26.24 -3.24 5.35
CA ILE A 429 26.25 -3.81 6.69
C ILE A 429 26.38 -5.34 6.62
N THR A 430 27.06 -5.93 7.61
CA THR A 430 27.19 -7.38 7.78
C THR A 430 25.91 -7.98 8.38
N PRO A 431 25.72 -9.32 8.34
CA PRO A 431 24.60 -9.97 9.03
C PRO A 431 24.52 -9.65 10.53
N GLY A 432 25.68 -9.56 11.21
CA GLY A 432 25.74 -9.19 12.63
C GLY A 432 25.33 -7.74 12.89
N GLN A 433 25.78 -6.81 12.04
CA GLN A 433 25.34 -5.41 12.10
C GLN A 433 23.84 -5.29 11.79
N PHE A 434 23.32 -6.03 10.81
CA PHE A 434 21.89 -6.09 10.50
C PHE A 434 21.09 -6.50 11.74
N ALA A 435 21.47 -7.58 12.42
CA ALA A 435 20.79 -8.04 13.63
C ALA A 435 20.84 -6.99 14.76
N ALA A 436 21.98 -6.32 14.95
CA ALA A 436 22.14 -5.28 15.96
C ALA A 436 21.28 -4.03 15.67
N ILE A 437 21.28 -3.57 14.41
CA ILE A 437 20.44 -2.44 13.97
C ILE A 437 18.96 -2.82 14.07
N GLU A 438 18.58 -4.02 13.64
CA GLU A 438 17.20 -4.50 13.73
C GLU A 438 16.71 -4.52 15.19
N ALA A 439 17.56 -4.96 16.12
CA ALA A 439 17.25 -4.92 17.55
C ALA A 439 17.02 -3.49 18.06
N ARG A 440 17.85 -2.51 17.65
CA ARG A 440 17.65 -1.09 17.98
C ARG A 440 16.36 -0.52 17.36
N VAL A 441 16.10 -0.81 16.09
CA VAL A 441 14.87 -0.38 15.38
C VAL A 441 13.62 -0.91 16.08
N ARG A 442 13.65 -2.16 16.56
CA ARG A 442 12.56 -2.76 17.36
C ARG A 442 12.36 -2.08 18.70
N LYS A 443 13.38 -1.42 19.25
CA LYS A 443 13.32 -0.63 20.49
C LYS A 443 13.03 0.86 20.25
N ILE A 444 13.06 1.34 19.01
CA ILE A 444 13.01 2.78 18.65
C ILE A 444 14.23 3.51 19.23
N GLU A 445 15.40 2.85 19.14
CA GLU A 445 16.71 3.36 19.56
C GLU A 445 17.66 3.53 18.37
N ASP A 446 17.13 3.42 17.15
CA ASP A 446 17.91 3.51 15.92
C ASP A 446 18.38 4.93 15.61
N TYR A 447 19.58 5.02 15.02
CA TYR A 447 20.22 6.27 14.61
C TYR A 447 19.80 6.72 13.20
N PRO A 448 20.00 8.00 12.83
CA PRO A 448 19.79 8.48 11.47
C PRO A 448 20.43 7.56 10.41
N GLY A 449 19.65 7.20 9.38
CA GLY A 449 20.12 6.38 8.26
C GLY A 449 20.15 4.87 8.50
N GLU A 450 20.03 4.37 9.74
CA GLU A 450 20.07 2.93 10.03
C GLU A 450 18.93 2.15 9.36
N ARG A 451 17.73 2.73 9.29
CA ARG A 451 16.60 2.13 8.57
C ARG A 451 16.88 1.96 7.08
N VAL A 452 17.58 2.92 6.48
CA VAL A 452 17.99 2.86 5.08
C VAL A 452 19.04 1.75 4.88
N GLN A 453 19.96 1.57 5.82
CA GLN A 453 20.92 0.47 5.80
C GLN A 453 20.22 -0.91 5.88
N LEU A 454 19.20 -1.06 6.72
CA LEU A 454 18.38 -2.28 6.77
C LEU A 454 17.68 -2.54 5.43
N GLU A 455 17.04 -1.54 4.84
CA GLU A 455 16.38 -1.68 3.53
C GLU A 455 17.39 -2.05 2.43
N LYS A 456 18.57 -1.42 2.40
CA LYS A 456 19.66 -1.75 1.47
C LYS A 456 20.16 -3.18 1.63
N TYR A 457 20.34 -3.64 2.85
CA TYR A 457 20.75 -5.03 3.14
C TYR A 457 19.67 -6.04 2.72
N GLN A 458 18.40 -5.76 3.01
CA GLN A 458 17.29 -6.61 2.58
C GLN A 458 17.15 -6.67 1.05
N LEU A 459 17.42 -5.56 0.36
CA LEU A 459 17.45 -5.52 -1.10
C LEU A 459 18.62 -6.34 -1.67
N ALA A 460 19.81 -6.24 -1.05
CA ALA A 460 20.99 -7.03 -1.43
C ALA A 460 20.72 -8.53 -1.27
N ARG A 461 20.12 -8.93 -0.13
CA ARG A 461 19.67 -10.31 0.11
C ARG A 461 18.63 -10.77 -0.89
N PHE A 462 17.67 -9.90 -1.25
CA PHE A 462 16.66 -10.23 -2.25
C PHE A 462 17.32 -10.58 -3.59
N TYR A 463 18.30 -9.80 -4.05
CA TYR A 463 19.00 -10.10 -5.30
C TYR A 463 20.13 -11.12 -5.19
N CYS A 464 20.35 -11.72 -4.00
CA CYS A 464 21.45 -12.66 -3.74
C CYS A 464 22.84 -12.05 -4.03
N VAL A 465 23.07 -10.79 -3.64
CA VAL A 465 24.35 -10.11 -3.84
C VAL A 465 24.95 -9.65 -2.51
N ARG A 466 26.28 -9.61 -2.41
CA ARG A 466 26.97 -9.13 -1.21
C ARG A 466 26.75 -7.62 -1.00
N HIS A 467 26.90 -6.86 -2.09
CA HIS A 467 26.84 -5.41 -2.09
C HIS A 467 26.05 -4.91 -3.32
N LEU A 468 25.25 -3.87 -3.10
CA LEU A 468 24.56 -3.10 -4.13
C LEU A 468 25.30 -1.78 -4.35
N ASP A 469 26.00 -1.65 -5.46
CA ASP A 469 26.66 -0.39 -5.81
C ASP A 469 25.66 0.72 -6.19
N ALA A 470 26.17 1.94 -6.34
CA ALA A 470 25.39 3.12 -6.68
C ALA A 470 24.69 3.02 -8.04
N ASN A 471 25.31 2.38 -9.03
CA ASN A 471 24.75 2.26 -10.38
C ASN A 471 23.55 1.31 -10.37
N PHE A 472 23.67 0.15 -9.71
CA PHE A 472 22.56 -0.78 -9.54
C PHE A 472 21.36 -0.08 -8.89
N ILE A 473 21.59 0.62 -7.78
CA ILE A 473 20.53 1.33 -7.06
C ILE A 473 19.91 2.41 -7.95
N ARG A 474 20.72 3.18 -8.69
CA ARG A 474 20.24 4.24 -9.60
C ARG A 474 19.39 3.69 -10.74
N ILE A 475 19.71 2.48 -11.23
CA ILE A 475 19.00 1.82 -12.32
C ILE A 475 17.70 1.19 -11.82
N PHE A 476 17.72 0.40 -10.76
CA PHE A 476 16.55 -0.40 -10.34
C PHE A 476 15.70 0.24 -9.27
N GLY A 477 16.22 1.26 -8.60
CA GLY A 477 15.55 1.93 -7.51
C GLY A 477 15.75 1.25 -6.15
N PRO A 478 15.15 1.84 -5.11
CA PRO A 478 15.29 1.38 -3.73
C PRO A 478 14.34 0.23 -3.37
N TYR A 479 13.55 -0.28 -4.32
CA TYR A 479 12.50 -1.27 -4.07
C TYR A 479 12.78 -2.60 -4.76
N LYS A 480 12.26 -3.68 -4.17
CA LYS A 480 12.26 -5.00 -4.78
C LYS A 480 11.37 -4.98 -6.03
N ILE A 481 11.86 -5.55 -7.13
CA ILE A 481 11.08 -5.71 -8.35
C ILE A 481 10.33 -7.05 -8.22
N SER A 482 9.10 -7.00 -7.71
CA SER A 482 8.25 -8.18 -7.48
C SER A 482 8.05 -9.03 -8.74
N ALA A 483 8.11 -8.40 -9.92
CA ALA A 483 8.09 -9.08 -11.21
C ALA A 483 9.18 -10.15 -11.37
N VAL A 484 10.34 -9.99 -10.73
CA VAL A 484 11.41 -11.00 -10.74
C VAL A 484 10.94 -12.29 -10.07
N GLU A 485 10.27 -12.17 -8.93
CA GLU A 485 9.70 -13.30 -8.20
C GLU A 485 8.55 -13.94 -8.98
N PHE A 486 7.72 -13.13 -9.63
CA PHE A 486 6.64 -13.65 -10.48
C PHE A 486 7.17 -14.40 -11.72
N VAL A 487 8.28 -13.94 -12.33
CA VAL A 487 8.95 -14.71 -13.39
C VAL A 487 9.44 -16.06 -12.86
N LEU A 488 10.03 -16.12 -11.67
CA LEU A 488 10.43 -17.39 -11.04
C LEU A 488 9.24 -18.33 -10.84
N GLN A 489 8.09 -17.82 -10.38
CA GLN A 489 6.85 -18.60 -10.26
C GLN A 489 6.34 -19.18 -11.57
N VAL A 490 6.63 -18.51 -12.70
CA VAL A 490 6.25 -18.98 -14.04
C VAL A 490 7.21 -20.06 -14.55
N VAL A 491 8.52 -19.87 -14.34
CA VAL A 491 9.56 -20.70 -14.97
C VAL A 491 10.05 -21.86 -14.12
N ASP A 492 9.91 -21.83 -12.79
CA ASP A 492 10.27 -22.95 -11.92
C ASP A 492 9.07 -23.90 -11.75
N PRO A 493 9.09 -25.11 -12.36
CA PRO A 493 7.98 -26.07 -12.24
C PRO A 493 7.82 -26.62 -10.82
N ARG A 494 8.82 -26.45 -9.95
CA ARG A 494 8.78 -26.86 -8.54
C ARG A 494 8.73 -25.64 -7.61
N TYR A 495 8.23 -24.50 -8.08
CA TYR A 495 8.01 -23.36 -7.21
C TYR A 495 6.98 -23.73 -6.14
N GLU A 496 7.37 -23.56 -4.87
CA GLU A 496 6.49 -23.83 -3.74
C GLU A 496 5.63 -22.60 -3.47
N PHE A 497 4.33 -22.75 -3.69
CA PHE A 497 3.35 -21.72 -3.35
C PHE A 497 2.88 -21.92 -1.92
N ASP A 498 2.76 -20.83 -1.17
CA ASP A 498 2.12 -20.89 0.14
C ASP A 498 0.62 -21.21 -0.03
N THR A 499 0.26 -22.45 0.32
CA THR A 499 -1.11 -22.96 0.20
C THR A 499 -2.00 -22.54 1.37
N THR A 500 -1.40 -21.97 2.42
CA THR A 500 -2.09 -21.47 3.61
C THR A 500 -2.56 -20.02 3.46
N GLU A 501 -2.14 -19.35 2.39
CA GLU A 501 -2.57 -17.99 2.08
C GLU A 501 -4.03 -17.91 1.64
N ILE A 502 -4.65 -16.76 1.92
CA ILE A 502 -6.07 -16.50 1.66
C ILE A 502 -6.29 -15.22 0.85
N GLY A 503 -7.47 -15.10 0.24
CA GLY A 503 -7.78 -14.00 -0.65
C GLY A 503 -6.84 -13.94 -1.85
N ARG A 504 -6.45 -12.73 -2.26
CA ARG A 504 -5.60 -12.54 -3.44
C ARG A 504 -4.21 -13.17 -3.34
N HIS A 505 -3.67 -13.31 -2.13
CA HIS A 505 -2.35 -13.91 -1.90
C HIS A 505 -2.31 -15.40 -2.22
N ARG A 506 -3.48 -16.04 -2.37
CA ARG A 506 -3.60 -17.44 -2.79
C ARG A 506 -3.47 -17.66 -4.30
N TYR A 507 -3.72 -16.63 -5.10
CA TYR A 507 -3.76 -16.75 -6.55
C TYR A 507 -2.43 -16.68 -7.33
N PRO A 508 -1.22 -16.52 -6.74
CA PRO A 508 0.03 -16.56 -7.50
C PRO A 508 0.18 -17.78 -8.41
N ARG A 509 -0.22 -18.98 -7.95
CA ARG A 509 -0.18 -20.20 -8.77
C ARG A 509 -1.05 -20.09 -10.02
N GLN A 510 -2.29 -19.61 -9.88
CA GLN A 510 -3.18 -19.45 -11.04
C GLN A 510 -2.68 -18.36 -11.97
N LYS A 511 -2.15 -17.25 -11.43
CA LYS A 511 -1.53 -16.20 -12.23
C LYS A 511 -0.35 -16.75 -13.03
N SER A 512 0.49 -17.59 -12.42
CA SER A 512 1.65 -18.18 -13.10
C SER A 512 1.24 -19.21 -14.15
N ASP A 513 0.21 -20.02 -13.88
CA ASP A 513 -0.36 -20.96 -14.84
C ASP A 513 -0.97 -20.24 -16.06
N ILE A 514 -1.72 -19.14 -15.83
CA ILE A 514 -2.22 -18.27 -16.91
C ILE A 514 -1.07 -17.67 -17.72
N ALA A 515 -0.04 -17.14 -17.05
CA ALA A 515 1.10 -16.57 -17.74
C ALA A 515 1.83 -17.62 -18.59
N ARG A 516 2.00 -18.85 -18.08
CA ARG A 516 2.60 -19.97 -18.82
C ARG A 516 1.78 -20.34 -20.05
N GLU A 517 0.47 -20.49 -19.90
CA GLU A 517 -0.45 -20.79 -21.00
C GLU A 517 -0.39 -19.73 -22.09
N LEU A 518 -0.39 -18.44 -21.72
CA LEU A 518 -0.29 -17.34 -22.68
C LEU A 518 1.08 -17.31 -23.37
N LEU A 519 2.18 -17.53 -22.66
CA LEU A 519 3.51 -17.61 -23.26
C LEU A 519 3.59 -18.72 -24.30
N THR A 520 3.08 -19.92 -23.97
CA THR A 520 3.02 -21.05 -24.89
C THR A 520 2.13 -20.76 -26.09
N THR A 521 0.93 -20.18 -25.88
CA THR A 521 -0.02 -19.85 -26.95
C THR A 521 0.53 -18.81 -27.92
N LEU A 522 1.30 -17.84 -27.41
CA LEU A 522 1.98 -16.82 -28.21
C LEU A 522 3.27 -17.36 -28.87
N GLY A 523 3.69 -18.58 -28.55
CA GLY A 523 4.87 -19.23 -29.12
C GLY A 523 6.21 -18.77 -28.53
N PHE A 524 6.22 -18.16 -27.34
CA PHE A 524 7.47 -17.77 -26.68
C PHE A 524 8.19 -19.01 -26.11
N PRO A 525 9.46 -19.27 -26.46
CA PRO A 525 10.25 -20.35 -25.86
C PRO A 525 10.47 -20.17 -24.35
N HIS A 526 10.56 -18.92 -23.90
CA HIS A 526 10.68 -18.52 -22.50
C HIS A 526 10.19 -17.06 -22.33
N PRO A 527 9.87 -16.59 -21.11
CA PRO A 527 9.28 -15.26 -20.91
C PRO A 527 10.14 -14.07 -21.32
N LEU A 528 11.43 -14.27 -21.58
CA LEU A 528 12.40 -13.22 -21.87
C LEU A 528 12.90 -13.26 -23.33
N PHE A 529 12.26 -14.02 -24.21
CA PHE A 529 12.72 -14.20 -25.58
C PHE A 529 12.19 -13.09 -26.49
N HIS A 530 12.89 -11.94 -26.51
CA HIS A 530 12.41 -10.73 -27.21
C HIS A 530 12.55 -10.74 -28.73
N GLU A 531 13.38 -11.63 -29.29
CA GLU A 531 13.58 -11.75 -30.74
C GLU A 531 12.38 -12.39 -31.43
N HIS A 532 11.52 -13.08 -30.67
CA HIS A 532 10.29 -13.66 -31.19
C HIS A 532 9.24 -12.60 -31.50
N VAL A 533 8.70 -12.71 -32.71
CA VAL A 533 7.50 -12.03 -33.14
C VAL A 533 6.42 -13.09 -33.27
N THR A 534 5.33 -12.92 -32.53
CA THR A 534 4.22 -13.87 -32.55
C THR A 534 3.48 -13.83 -33.90
N GLY A 535 2.54 -14.75 -34.11
CA GLY A 535 1.53 -14.62 -35.16
C GLY A 535 0.64 -13.38 -34.99
N THR A 536 -0.12 -13.04 -36.03
CA THR A 536 -1.08 -11.92 -36.01
C THR A 536 -2.27 -12.20 -35.08
N LEU A 537 -3.05 -11.17 -34.72
CA LEU A 537 -4.28 -11.40 -33.96
C LEU A 537 -5.26 -12.28 -34.73
N GLU A 538 -5.32 -12.19 -36.06
CA GLU A 538 -6.22 -13.02 -36.87
C GLU A 538 -5.87 -14.51 -36.74
N GLU A 539 -4.58 -14.84 -36.84
CA GLU A 539 -4.06 -16.20 -36.67
C GLU A 539 -4.27 -16.72 -35.24
N LEU A 540 -3.99 -15.86 -34.25
CA LEU A 540 -3.97 -16.27 -32.84
C LEU A 540 -5.34 -16.15 -32.16
N ARG A 541 -6.34 -15.51 -32.76
CA ARG A 541 -7.64 -15.24 -32.11
C ARG A 541 -8.29 -16.50 -31.58
N GLY A 542 -8.34 -17.57 -32.39
CA GLY A 542 -8.98 -18.83 -32.01
C GLY A 542 -8.29 -19.49 -30.81
N VAL A 543 -6.96 -19.59 -30.86
CA VAL A 543 -6.17 -20.20 -29.76
C VAL A 543 -6.14 -19.33 -28.52
N LEU A 544 -6.05 -17.99 -28.66
CA LEU A 544 -6.13 -17.05 -27.53
C LEU A 544 -7.50 -17.14 -26.85
N ALA A 545 -8.60 -17.15 -27.61
CA ALA A 545 -9.95 -17.30 -27.08
C ALA A 545 -10.14 -18.62 -26.31
N ALA A 546 -9.40 -19.67 -26.68
CA ALA A 546 -9.42 -20.95 -25.98
C ALA A 546 -8.66 -20.93 -24.65
N THR A 547 -7.74 -19.99 -24.43
CA THR A 547 -6.97 -19.91 -23.19
C THR A 547 -7.84 -19.64 -21.97
N THR A 548 -7.40 -20.07 -20.78
CA THR A 548 -8.08 -19.80 -19.51
C THR A 548 -8.32 -18.31 -19.31
N TYR A 549 -7.34 -17.47 -19.69
CA TYR A 549 -7.43 -16.03 -19.51
C TYR A 549 -8.56 -15.40 -20.33
N PHE A 550 -8.65 -15.69 -21.63
CA PHE A 550 -9.66 -15.04 -22.48
C PHE A 550 -11.04 -15.72 -22.42
N ARG A 551 -11.10 -17.03 -22.16
CA ARG A 551 -12.38 -17.77 -22.05
C ARG A 551 -13.30 -17.20 -20.96
N ASP A 552 -12.71 -16.72 -19.87
CA ASP A 552 -13.41 -16.07 -18.77
C ASP A 552 -12.76 -14.72 -18.41
N TYR A 553 -12.53 -13.90 -19.44
CA TYR A 553 -11.77 -12.65 -19.31
C TYR A 553 -12.29 -11.73 -18.20
N SER A 554 -13.61 -11.59 -18.07
CA SER A 554 -14.24 -10.74 -17.04
C SER A 554 -13.84 -11.13 -15.62
N GLU A 555 -13.63 -12.42 -15.37
CA GLU A 555 -13.29 -12.94 -14.04
C GLU A 555 -11.79 -13.09 -13.84
N THR A 556 -11.04 -13.52 -14.86
CA THR A 556 -9.60 -13.75 -14.75
C THR A 556 -8.79 -12.46 -14.72
N VAL A 557 -9.25 -11.41 -15.41
CA VAL A 557 -8.58 -10.10 -15.42
C VAL A 557 -8.49 -9.46 -14.03
N LYS A 558 -9.45 -9.78 -13.15
CA LYS A 558 -9.49 -9.33 -11.75
C LYS A 558 -8.31 -9.88 -10.92
N LEU A 559 -7.73 -11.02 -11.30
CA LEU A 559 -6.51 -11.57 -10.67
C LEU A 559 -5.29 -10.65 -10.83
N PHE A 560 -5.30 -9.82 -11.87
CA PHE A 560 -4.25 -8.86 -12.20
C PHE A 560 -4.62 -7.43 -11.79
N GLN A 561 -5.60 -7.28 -10.88
CA GLN A 561 -6.08 -5.98 -10.36
C GLN A 561 -6.62 -5.05 -11.45
N LYS A 562 -7.18 -5.61 -12.52
CA LYS A 562 -7.79 -4.88 -13.64
C LYS A 562 -9.26 -5.29 -13.77
N ARG A 563 -10.06 -4.44 -14.44
CA ARG A 563 -11.45 -4.75 -14.81
C ARG A 563 -11.58 -4.86 -16.32
N ALA A 564 -12.40 -5.81 -16.77
CA ALA A 564 -12.85 -5.83 -18.16
C ALA A 564 -13.68 -4.58 -18.45
N ARG A 565 -13.52 -4.02 -19.65
CA ARG A 565 -14.35 -2.92 -20.13
C ARG A 565 -15.58 -3.52 -20.81
N GLY A 566 -16.67 -3.70 -20.06
CA GLY A 566 -17.95 -4.21 -20.58
C GLY A 566 -17.88 -5.64 -21.17
N ASN A 567 -18.96 -6.05 -21.85
CA ASN A 567 -19.08 -7.32 -22.58
C ASN A 567 -18.40 -7.29 -23.97
N GLU A 568 -17.44 -6.40 -24.18
CA GLU A 568 -16.77 -6.29 -25.47
C GLU A 568 -15.87 -7.50 -25.71
N ASN A 569 -15.97 -8.10 -26.90
CA ASN A 569 -15.02 -9.10 -27.35
C ASN A 569 -13.62 -8.46 -27.41
N VAL A 570 -12.82 -8.71 -26.38
CA VAL A 570 -11.49 -8.10 -26.21
C VAL A 570 -10.51 -8.49 -27.32
N LEU A 571 -10.77 -9.60 -28.02
CA LEU A 571 -10.01 -10.08 -29.17
C LEU A 571 -10.57 -9.58 -30.52
N ALA A 572 -11.57 -8.69 -30.50
CA ALA A 572 -12.08 -8.06 -31.73
C ALA A 572 -11.07 -7.09 -32.34
N GLU A 573 -10.40 -6.30 -31.50
CA GLU A 573 -9.44 -5.28 -31.94
C GLU A 573 -8.04 -5.52 -31.39
N GLN A 574 -7.01 -5.28 -32.21
CA GLN A 574 -5.60 -5.39 -31.82
C GLN A 574 -5.29 -4.60 -30.55
N LYS A 575 -5.82 -3.39 -30.44
CA LYS A 575 -5.55 -2.49 -29.32
C LYS A 575 -6.08 -3.09 -28.00
N SER A 576 -7.31 -3.59 -28.01
CA SER A 576 -7.95 -4.21 -26.84
C SER A 576 -7.24 -5.50 -26.43
N ALA A 577 -6.89 -6.36 -27.40
CA ALA A 577 -6.12 -7.58 -27.16
C ALA A 577 -4.74 -7.27 -26.55
N THR A 578 -4.04 -6.26 -27.09
CA THR A 578 -2.74 -5.82 -26.57
C THR A 578 -2.83 -5.30 -25.14
N ILE A 579 -3.87 -4.52 -24.80
CA ILE A 579 -4.10 -4.04 -23.43
C ILE A 579 -4.33 -5.23 -22.50
N ALA A 580 -5.17 -6.17 -22.91
CA ALA A 580 -5.52 -7.35 -22.12
C ALA A 580 -4.33 -8.27 -21.85
N LEU A 581 -3.50 -8.55 -22.87
CA LEU A 581 -2.26 -9.30 -22.71
C LEU A 581 -1.29 -8.56 -21.76
N ASN A 582 -1.17 -7.24 -21.90
CA ASN A 582 -0.29 -6.45 -21.04
C ASN A 582 -0.71 -6.39 -19.57
N HIS A 583 -1.94 -6.77 -19.20
CA HIS A 583 -2.29 -6.97 -17.79
C HIS A 583 -1.47 -8.11 -17.15
N VAL A 584 -1.16 -9.17 -17.91
CA VAL A 584 -0.34 -10.29 -17.45
C VAL A 584 1.15 -9.98 -17.62
N PHE A 585 1.55 -9.47 -18.79
CA PHE A 585 2.97 -9.22 -19.06
C PHE A 585 3.56 -8.11 -18.20
N SER A 586 2.77 -7.09 -17.81
CA SER A 586 3.27 -6.04 -16.91
C SER A 586 3.63 -6.59 -15.52
N GLU A 587 2.97 -7.67 -15.08
CA GLU A 587 3.28 -8.34 -13.80
C GLU A 587 4.55 -9.17 -13.90
N LEU A 588 4.92 -9.62 -15.11
CA LEU A 588 6.25 -10.17 -15.42
C LEU A 588 7.31 -9.07 -15.54
N GLY A 589 6.94 -7.79 -15.39
CA GLY A 589 7.83 -6.66 -15.61
C GLY A 589 8.15 -6.44 -17.09
N LEU A 590 7.29 -6.94 -17.99
CA LEU A 590 7.46 -6.93 -19.44
C LEU A 590 6.33 -6.16 -20.13
N GLN A 591 6.56 -5.78 -21.38
CA GLN A 591 5.54 -5.13 -22.18
C GLN A 591 5.53 -5.71 -23.59
N LEU A 592 4.34 -6.09 -24.04
CA LEU A 592 4.07 -6.47 -25.42
C LEU A 592 3.71 -5.24 -26.25
N GLU A 593 4.28 -5.18 -27.44
CA GLU A 593 3.98 -4.19 -28.46
C GLU A 593 3.49 -4.89 -29.72
N ALA A 594 2.33 -4.46 -30.24
CA ALA A 594 1.86 -4.86 -31.55
C ALA A 594 2.76 -4.23 -32.63
N THR A 595 3.34 -5.05 -33.50
CA THR A 595 4.17 -4.56 -34.61
C THR A 595 3.28 -3.92 -35.67
N GLN A 596 3.52 -2.65 -36.01
CA GLN A 596 2.77 -1.99 -37.08
C GLN A 596 3.46 -2.27 -38.41
N ILE A 597 2.78 -2.97 -39.32
CA ILE A 597 3.31 -3.33 -40.64
C ILE A 597 2.93 -2.26 -41.67
N GLY A 598 1.80 -1.56 -41.47
CA GLY A 598 1.33 -0.60 -42.45
C GLY A 598 0.19 0.29 -41.97
N ARG A 599 -0.40 1.00 -42.93
CA ARG A 599 -1.65 1.73 -42.78
C ARG A 599 -2.50 1.43 -44.00
N ALA A 600 -3.70 0.92 -43.78
CA ALA A 600 -4.66 0.65 -44.84
C ALA A 600 -4.95 1.92 -45.66
N PRO A 601 -5.31 1.78 -46.95
CA PRO A 601 -5.72 2.91 -47.78
C PRO A 601 -6.89 3.68 -47.14
N ARG A 602 -6.96 4.98 -47.43
CA ARG A 602 -7.95 5.88 -46.82
C ARG A 602 -9.34 5.53 -47.36
N SER A 603 -10.20 4.96 -46.53
CA SER A 603 -11.63 4.79 -46.84
C SER A 603 -12.32 6.16 -46.84
N VAL A 604 -13.26 6.35 -47.77
CA VAL A 604 -14.02 7.60 -47.95
C VAL A 604 -14.89 7.90 -46.70
N ASP A 605 -15.27 6.88 -45.93
CA ASP A 605 -16.24 6.99 -44.83
C ASP A 605 -15.63 7.04 -43.42
N LYS A 606 -14.31 6.80 -43.26
CA LYS A 606 -13.66 6.78 -41.94
C LYS A 606 -12.65 7.92 -41.78
N LYS A 607 -12.78 8.71 -40.71
CA LYS A 607 -11.78 9.70 -40.28
C LYS A 607 -10.51 8.99 -39.80
N GLY A 608 -9.65 8.57 -40.73
CA GLY A 608 -8.31 8.03 -40.47
C GLY A 608 -8.01 6.73 -41.25
N ARG A 609 -6.72 6.48 -41.52
CA ARG A 609 -6.25 5.20 -42.07
C ARG A 609 -6.22 4.16 -40.94
N ALA A 610 -6.88 3.01 -41.14
CA ALA A 610 -6.76 1.89 -40.22
C ALA A 610 -5.29 1.42 -40.16
N ARG A 611 -4.78 1.11 -38.97
CA ARG A 611 -3.42 0.59 -38.82
C ARG A 611 -3.45 -0.90 -39.09
N GLU A 612 -2.53 -1.37 -39.91
CA GLU A 612 -2.31 -2.81 -40.12
C GLU A 612 -1.24 -3.27 -39.16
N TYR A 613 -1.57 -4.32 -38.41
CA TYR A 613 -0.71 -4.88 -37.37
C TYR A 613 -0.27 -6.28 -37.77
N GLY A 614 0.98 -6.60 -37.47
CA GLY A 614 1.49 -7.95 -37.46
C GLY A 614 1.15 -8.64 -36.14
N GLY A 615 2.11 -9.40 -35.62
CA GLY A 615 2.02 -9.97 -34.28
C GLY A 615 2.46 -9.02 -33.17
N TRP A 616 2.79 -9.62 -32.03
CA TRP A 616 3.35 -8.94 -30.87
C TRP A 616 4.83 -9.27 -30.74
N LYS A 617 5.58 -8.34 -30.16
CA LYS A 617 6.95 -8.58 -29.69
C LYS A 617 7.13 -8.03 -28.29
N LEU A 618 8.08 -8.59 -27.54
CA LEU A 618 8.48 -8.04 -26.25
C LEU A 618 9.37 -6.82 -26.45
N LEU A 619 9.14 -5.78 -25.65
CA LEU A 619 10.02 -4.63 -25.61
C LEU A 619 11.32 -4.97 -24.86
N ARG A 620 12.45 -4.79 -25.56
CA ARG A 620 13.79 -4.95 -24.99
C ARG A 620 14.06 -3.99 -23.84
N THR A 621 13.74 -2.72 -24.09
CA THR A 621 13.93 -1.60 -23.16
C THR A 621 12.59 -1.02 -22.76
N PRO A 622 12.48 -0.43 -21.55
CA PRO A 622 11.26 0.23 -21.11
C PRO A 622 10.93 1.40 -22.05
N ARG A 623 9.63 1.67 -22.26
CA ARG A 623 9.17 2.83 -23.06
C ARG A 623 9.47 4.16 -22.37
N SER A 624 9.43 4.17 -21.04
CA SER A 624 9.78 5.34 -20.25
C SER A 624 11.29 5.37 -20.02
N ARG A 625 11.87 6.58 -20.09
CA ARG A 625 13.22 6.85 -19.61
C ARG A 625 13.27 6.97 -18.08
N GLU A 626 12.12 7.01 -17.42
CA GLU A 626 12.03 7.03 -15.96
C GLU A 626 12.43 5.68 -15.37
N ARG A 627 12.82 5.68 -14.09
CA ARG A 627 13.30 4.48 -13.40
C ARG A 627 12.26 3.34 -13.53
N PRO A 628 12.68 2.08 -13.80
CA PRO A 628 11.84 0.89 -13.93
C PRO A 628 11.03 0.50 -12.68
N VAL A 629 11.03 1.34 -11.64
CA VAL A 629 10.26 1.15 -10.40
C VAL A 629 8.76 1.23 -10.65
N VAL A 630 8.33 2.02 -11.65
CA VAL A 630 6.91 2.29 -11.94
C VAL A 630 6.56 1.81 -13.34
N GLY A 631 6.79 0.52 -13.62
CA GLY A 631 6.34 -0.09 -14.86
C GLY A 631 7.22 -1.26 -15.33
N PRO A 632 6.91 -1.80 -16.51
CA PRO A 632 7.71 -2.85 -17.13
C PRO A 632 9.17 -2.41 -17.29
N VAL A 633 10.09 -3.21 -16.77
CA VAL A 633 11.53 -2.91 -16.80
C VAL A 633 12.17 -3.24 -18.15
N GLY A 634 11.48 -4.04 -18.97
CA GLY A 634 11.97 -4.52 -20.25
C GLY A 634 12.81 -5.79 -20.13
N VAL A 635 12.95 -6.50 -21.25
CA VAL A 635 13.62 -7.82 -21.28
C VAL A 635 15.08 -7.76 -20.84
N ASP A 636 15.86 -6.79 -21.34
CA ASP A 636 17.31 -6.76 -21.10
C ASP A 636 17.64 -6.59 -19.60
N LEU A 637 16.85 -5.77 -18.90
CA LEU A 637 17.00 -5.53 -17.46
C LEU A 637 16.44 -6.68 -16.63
N MET A 638 15.26 -7.21 -17.00
CA MET A 638 14.66 -8.35 -16.32
C MET A 638 15.55 -9.59 -16.39
N ALA A 639 16.21 -9.83 -17.53
CA ALA A 639 17.15 -10.92 -17.70
C ALA A 639 18.36 -10.81 -16.76
N GLN A 640 18.91 -9.60 -16.58
CA GLN A 640 20.01 -9.37 -15.65
C GLN A 640 19.58 -9.62 -14.19
N LEU A 641 18.40 -9.14 -13.79
CA LEU A 641 17.86 -9.36 -12.44
C LEU A 641 17.60 -10.83 -12.15
N LEU A 642 17.00 -11.54 -13.11
CA LEU A 642 16.74 -12.97 -12.99
C LEU A 642 18.05 -13.76 -12.92
N LYS A 643 19.05 -13.40 -13.73
CA LYS A 643 20.40 -14.00 -13.69
C LYS A 643 21.01 -13.92 -12.29
N LEU A 644 20.94 -12.74 -11.65
CA LEU A 644 21.43 -12.56 -10.27
C LEU A 644 20.74 -13.51 -9.28
N ARG A 645 19.41 -13.67 -9.37
CA ARG A 645 18.64 -14.53 -8.47
C ARG A 645 18.99 -16.02 -8.58
N ILE A 646 19.38 -16.47 -9.77
CA ILE A 646 19.63 -17.90 -10.03
C ILE A 646 21.10 -18.29 -9.95
N GLN A 647 22.02 -17.34 -10.08
CA GLN A 647 23.45 -17.61 -10.27
C GLN A 647 24.04 -18.40 -9.09
N ASP A 648 23.65 -18.06 -7.86
CA ASP A 648 24.17 -18.66 -6.63
C ASP A 648 23.34 -19.86 -6.16
N SER A 649 22.32 -20.29 -6.92
CA SER A 649 21.46 -21.42 -6.59
C SER A 649 21.51 -22.51 -7.66
N VAL A 650 22.39 -23.50 -7.45
CA VAL A 650 22.51 -24.68 -8.32
C VAL A 650 21.16 -25.39 -8.49
N ALA A 651 20.41 -25.55 -7.40
CA ALA A 651 19.10 -26.17 -7.40
C ALA A 651 18.07 -25.37 -8.24
N LEU A 652 18.06 -24.04 -8.15
CA LEU A 652 17.16 -23.21 -8.96
C LEU A 652 17.58 -23.21 -10.44
N ARG A 653 18.88 -23.08 -10.72
CA ARG A 653 19.44 -23.12 -12.08
C ARG A 653 19.15 -24.45 -12.80
N ALA A 654 19.17 -25.57 -12.07
CA ALA A 654 18.85 -26.88 -12.64
C ALA A 654 17.36 -27.02 -13.01
N ARG A 655 16.46 -26.32 -12.31
CA ARG A 655 15.00 -26.42 -12.47
C ARG A 655 14.43 -25.53 -13.58
N ILE A 656 15.10 -24.43 -13.93
CA ILE A 656 14.61 -23.55 -14.99
C ILE A 656 14.79 -24.16 -16.40
N PRO A 657 13.95 -23.79 -17.38
CA PRO A 657 14.02 -24.29 -18.76
C PRO A 657 15.41 -24.07 -19.38
N VAL A 658 15.88 -25.05 -20.15
CA VAL A 658 17.22 -25.01 -20.79
C VAL A 658 17.38 -23.78 -21.68
N ALA A 659 16.39 -23.49 -22.53
CA ALA A 659 16.43 -22.30 -23.41
C ALA A 659 16.59 -20.99 -22.62
N LEU A 660 15.91 -20.84 -21.47
CA LEU A 660 16.04 -19.67 -20.61
C LEU A 660 17.43 -19.62 -19.97
N ARG A 661 17.96 -20.77 -19.53
CA ARG A 661 19.29 -20.87 -18.92
C ARG A 661 20.39 -20.45 -19.89
N GLU A 662 20.36 -20.99 -21.11
CA GLU A 662 21.31 -20.62 -22.18
C GLU A 662 21.20 -19.14 -22.54
N TYR A 663 19.98 -18.60 -22.59
CA TYR A 663 19.75 -17.18 -22.81
C TYR A 663 20.39 -16.34 -21.70
N LEU A 664 20.15 -16.68 -20.42
CA LEU A 664 20.71 -15.96 -19.27
C LEU A 664 22.23 -16.08 -19.19
N GLU A 665 22.83 -17.18 -19.62
CA GLU A 665 24.29 -17.33 -19.70
C GLU A 665 24.92 -16.31 -20.66
N ARG A 666 24.26 -16.02 -21.79
CA ARG A 666 24.69 -15.02 -22.78
C ARG A 666 24.42 -13.57 -22.36
N VAL A 667 23.55 -13.34 -21.37
CA VAL A 667 23.23 -11.99 -20.90
C VAL A 667 24.43 -11.39 -20.17
N CYS A 668 24.97 -10.30 -20.72
CA CYS A 668 26.02 -9.52 -20.08
C CYS A 668 25.44 -8.52 -19.06
N PHE A 669 26.16 -8.29 -17.96
CA PHE A 669 25.85 -7.24 -16.98
C PHE A 669 26.26 -5.84 -17.47
N SER A 670 26.12 -5.55 -18.76
CA SER A 670 26.68 -4.35 -19.41
C SER A 670 26.15 -3.03 -18.84
N ARG A 671 24.97 -3.04 -18.20
CA ARG A 671 24.39 -1.87 -17.52
C ARG A 671 24.60 -1.87 -16.01
N ILE A 672 24.89 -3.03 -15.42
CA ILE A 672 25.07 -3.20 -13.98
C ILE A 672 26.54 -3.05 -13.57
N GLY A 673 27.48 -3.09 -14.54
CA GLY A 673 28.91 -2.88 -14.30
C GLY A 673 29.58 -4.08 -13.61
N SER A 674 30.90 -4.00 -13.46
CA SER A 674 31.75 -5.02 -12.82
C SER A 674 31.64 -5.08 -11.28
N ALA A 675 30.62 -4.45 -10.70
CA ALA A 675 30.59 -4.06 -9.29
C ALA A 675 29.61 -4.88 -8.41
N ILE A 676 29.07 -5.97 -8.93
CA ILE A 676 28.36 -6.98 -8.14
C ILE A 676 29.30 -8.16 -7.87
N HIS A 677 29.66 -8.37 -6.61
CA HIS A 677 30.27 -9.62 -6.17
C HIS A 677 29.16 -10.58 -5.71
N PRO A 678 28.95 -11.71 -6.43
CA PRO A 678 28.01 -12.75 -5.99
C PRO A 678 28.36 -13.28 -4.60
N ILE A 679 27.38 -13.85 -3.91
CA ILE A 679 27.63 -14.52 -2.63
C ILE A 679 28.19 -15.91 -2.96
N ASN A 680 29.49 -15.99 -3.23
CA ASN A 680 30.20 -17.28 -3.13
C ASN A 680 30.05 -17.84 -1.72
#